data_AF-A0A2I5T6N1-F1
#
_entry.id   AF-A0A2I5T6N1-F1
#
_cell.length_a   1.000
_cell.length_b   1.000
_cell.length_c   1.000
_cell.angle_alpha   90.00
_cell.angle_beta   90.00
_cell.angle_gamma   90.00
#
_symmetry.space_group_name_H-M   'P 1'
#
loop_
_entity.id
_entity.type
_entity.pdbx_description
1 polymer ?
#
loop_
_entity_poly.entity_id
_entity_poly.type
_entity_poly.pdbx_seq_one_letter_code
_entity_poly.pdbx_strand_id
1 'polypeptide(L)'
;MNFIGKWSFQQNNHYLTLDSTSQQLTMSGTTEGGAQKWNAYGTEEQFILQAPNGKYVSYDGSAYKANWNRDDAISNFALVIKEGQNCNIVDLGIDGKGPDQFWWNVSGTSLVRLAKTGTAPDSALLVQNIVTVGMEQFLNFGFSSPQPDLTWVYLAGEDLSSATELIQVNFTQANLSGANLSGVPMTSSNFTNAIVTNANMSGFATDLTSAILTNADFTGTKLNSAQLLEVNFTGANMSNVDMTDASLTKPNFTGTNLTGVKMSNPSTGGGFGGSIDLTEMTFDNKTCFTLCQLRYNDLRNCNFTGMVFNHADLTGCRMDKTILDYAEMSYCNLSGTSVTGNVSMVGTNFSNATMTGADMTGARMGSISLRFRVTGSTNVSTFETALINDDVATVQSIFTQNGYPLTGNIVITSSPYATDRVWTVQTNSENYTVRKEGSDSGVSLAVYQTVVAAILANAFMKDVILTSANLFNVRAPGAQIYGSAKLDGNAILEGAQFDNANMGGINLKQAQLYGVNFDYATLTGAQFQGAELTVAATGGAVSLTRANLQGANFSDSKLADAIFTDAAVSVANPANASVTWGVWLFDTLCSTGLLGEIQAAVNSVELATEILPYIQQGKISKQLQAGFRQQGITISDNALVTIQQYGPYWTITDGKTNYVVFHSCDSEQYQPALGVALGTSDTAAPQFFIPLYLESQLKTGTVTPDVIAAFKQNGHVTLSSSSQVAACQEATDWLVTDVDISYNLWRGLNKMCELALTARTAIPNLLSVFNVNSLPLSSRALFSINTSGGWLLDNDADNPFNAVINYIKFTLISDTTTGNLNVYGQMMRVVRLSAQGQQEYENLRCDVTVLGKNMLQASTVCPNSARTDVNNAAGTPFITWMRAQEMPKAPFCVPSADGTYYCPQKPPSSPVTLE
;
A
#
# COMPACT_ATOMS: atom_id res chain seq x y z
N MET A 1 19.89 -21.53 -39.63
CA MET A 1 21.19 -21.78 -40.29
C MET A 1 22.28 -21.27 -39.37
N ASN A 2 23.27 -22.12 -39.05
CA ASN A 2 24.33 -21.81 -38.08
C ASN A 2 25.26 -20.71 -38.62
N PHE A 3 25.77 -19.85 -37.75
CA PHE A 3 26.81 -18.89 -38.12
C PHE A 3 28.13 -19.61 -38.43
N ILE A 4 28.60 -19.51 -39.67
CA ILE A 4 29.82 -20.22 -40.14
C ILE A 4 31.03 -19.31 -40.29
N GLY A 5 30.86 -18.00 -40.08
CA GLY A 5 31.96 -17.07 -39.95
C GLY A 5 31.62 -15.68 -40.45
N LYS A 6 32.54 -14.76 -40.20
CA LYS A 6 32.55 -13.42 -40.75
C LYS A 6 33.74 -13.26 -41.66
N TRP A 7 33.50 -12.82 -42.89
CA TRP A 7 34.49 -12.81 -43.95
C TRP A 7 34.60 -11.46 -44.64
N SER A 8 35.74 -11.19 -45.25
CA SER A 8 35.86 -10.18 -46.31
C SER A 8 36.36 -10.85 -47.59
N PHE A 9 35.95 -10.33 -48.74
CA PHE A 9 36.33 -10.87 -50.04
C PHE A 9 37.13 -9.85 -50.81
N GLN A 10 38.23 -10.28 -51.43
CA GLN A 10 39.16 -9.42 -52.16
C GLN A 10 39.50 -10.00 -53.53
N GLN A 11 39.69 -9.13 -54.52
CA GLN A 11 40.28 -9.47 -55.81
C GLN A 11 41.11 -8.30 -56.35
N ASN A 12 42.35 -8.55 -56.78
CA ASN A 12 43.23 -7.53 -57.40
C ASN A 12 43.28 -6.22 -56.61
N ASN A 13 43.50 -6.29 -55.29
CA ASN A 13 43.51 -5.17 -54.33
C ASN A 13 42.17 -4.43 -54.13
N HIS A 14 41.06 -4.91 -54.69
CA HIS A 14 39.72 -4.38 -54.46
C HIS A 14 38.93 -5.30 -53.54
N TYR A 15 38.20 -4.73 -52.59
CA TYR A 15 37.32 -5.47 -51.67
C TYR A 15 35.87 -5.43 -52.11
N LEU A 16 35.13 -6.48 -51.77
CA LEU A 16 33.67 -6.52 -51.88
C LEU A 16 33.06 -5.47 -50.96
N THR A 17 32.28 -4.58 -51.56
CA THR A 17 31.69 -3.41 -50.91
C THR A 17 30.22 -3.28 -51.29
N LEU A 18 29.42 -2.85 -50.32
CA LEU A 18 28.03 -2.44 -50.47
C LEU A 18 27.98 -0.93 -50.70
N ASP A 19 27.40 -0.52 -51.82
CA ASP A 19 27.13 0.89 -52.09
C ASP A 19 26.02 1.41 -51.16
N SER A 20 26.32 2.45 -50.39
CA SER A 20 25.42 2.97 -49.35
C SER A 20 24.11 3.57 -49.90
N THR A 21 24.05 3.93 -51.18
CA THR A 21 22.85 4.56 -51.79
C THR A 21 21.98 3.54 -52.50
N SER A 22 22.57 2.77 -53.41
CA SER A 22 21.88 1.78 -54.25
C SER A 22 21.73 0.41 -53.59
N GLN A 23 22.44 0.16 -52.49
CA GLN A 23 22.56 -1.14 -51.83
C GLN A 23 23.10 -2.25 -52.75
N GLN A 24 23.77 -1.88 -53.85
CA GLN A 24 24.38 -2.83 -54.80
C GLN A 24 25.77 -3.27 -54.33
N LEU A 25 26.11 -4.53 -54.61
CA LEU A 25 27.43 -5.10 -54.35
C LEU A 25 28.38 -4.76 -55.50
N THR A 26 29.57 -4.25 -55.16
CA THR A 26 30.63 -3.87 -56.10
C THR A 26 32.01 -4.26 -55.56
N MET A 27 33.02 -4.31 -56.44
CA MET A 27 34.43 -4.49 -56.09
C MET A 27 35.15 -3.15 -56.24
N SER A 28 35.26 -2.37 -55.16
CA SER A 28 35.72 -0.96 -55.27
C SER A 28 36.64 -0.45 -54.16
N GLY A 29 36.68 -1.09 -52.98
CA GLY A 29 37.50 -0.63 -51.86
C GLY A 29 38.99 -0.95 -52.05
N THR A 30 39.89 0.04 -52.01
CA THR A 30 41.33 -0.14 -52.30
C THR A 30 42.25 -0.16 -51.07
N THR A 31 41.70 0.01 -49.86
CA THR A 31 42.45 -0.01 -48.59
C THR A 31 41.90 -1.08 -47.66
N GLU A 32 42.78 -1.81 -46.97
CA GLU A 32 42.43 -2.89 -46.03
C GLU A 32 41.48 -2.44 -44.91
N GLY A 33 41.61 -1.19 -44.43
CA GLY A 33 40.70 -0.58 -43.46
C GLY A 33 39.28 -0.24 -43.99
N GLY A 34 39.02 -0.45 -45.29
CA GLY A 34 37.72 -0.30 -45.94
C GLY A 34 37.08 -1.62 -46.37
N ALA A 35 37.70 -2.76 -46.02
CA ALA A 35 37.16 -4.09 -46.30
C ALA A 35 35.86 -4.30 -45.49
N GLN A 36 34.73 -4.26 -46.19
CA GLN A 36 33.44 -4.57 -45.56
C GLN A 36 33.38 -6.04 -45.16
N LYS A 37 32.74 -6.29 -44.01
CA LYS A 37 32.72 -7.60 -43.34
C LYS A 37 31.32 -8.20 -43.42
N TRP A 38 31.25 -9.44 -43.84
CA TRP A 38 30.00 -10.11 -44.22
C TRP A 38 29.79 -11.34 -43.32
N ASN A 39 28.62 -11.45 -42.69
CA ASN A 39 28.29 -12.60 -41.85
C ASN A 39 27.69 -13.71 -42.74
N ALA A 40 28.20 -14.93 -42.62
CA ALA A 40 27.71 -16.08 -43.38
C ALA A 40 27.00 -17.09 -42.45
N TYR A 41 25.89 -17.65 -42.93
CA TYR A 41 25.09 -18.63 -42.19
C TYR A 41 24.74 -19.83 -43.05
N GLY A 42 24.93 -21.06 -42.55
CA GLY A 42 24.62 -22.30 -43.28
C GLY A 42 25.75 -23.31 -43.21
N THR A 43 26.21 -23.78 -44.36
CA THR A 43 27.44 -24.55 -44.56
C THR A 43 28.21 -23.94 -45.73
N GLU A 44 29.48 -24.29 -45.92
CA GLU A 44 30.23 -23.84 -47.11
C GLU A 44 29.57 -24.30 -48.43
N GLU A 45 28.84 -25.42 -48.41
CA GLU A 45 28.12 -25.94 -49.57
C GLU A 45 26.79 -25.21 -49.84
N GLN A 46 26.22 -24.56 -48.83
CA GLN A 46 24.99 -23.79 -48.93
C GLN A 46 24.88 -22.78 -47.77
N PHE A 47 25.12 -21.50 -48.05
CA PHE A 47 25.02 -20.42 -47.08
C PHE A 47 24.29 -19.19 -47.61
N ILE A 48 23.79 -18.38 -46.69
CA ILE A 48 23.28 -17.03 -46.95
C ILE A 48 24.29 -16.00 -46.43
N LEU A 49 24.39 -14.86 -47.13
CA LEU A 49 25.34 -13.80 -46.79
C LEU A 49 24.60 -12.55 -46.32
N GLN A 50 24.99 -12.03 -45.16
CA GLN A 50 24.48 -10.79 -44.59
C GLN A 50 25.55 -9.69 -44.72
N ALA A 51 25.11 -8.52 -45.17
CA ALA A 51 25.95 -7.37 -45.38
C ALA A 51 26.11 -6.51 -44.10
N PRO A 52 27.06 -5.56 -44.07
CA PRO A 52 27.30 -4.65 -42.94
C PRO A 52 26.18 -3.61 -42.65
N ASN A 53 25.00 -3.77 -43.25
CA ASN A 53 23.79 -2.99 -42.97
C ASN A 53 22.68 -3.87 -42.32
N GLY A 54 23.00 -5.11 -41.95
CA GLY A 54 22.08 -6.08 -41.35
C GLY A 54 21.18 -6.82 -42.35
N LYS A 55 21.21 -6.47 -43.64
CA LYS A 55 20.38 -7.07 -44.68
C LYS A 55 21.10 -8.21 -45.41
N TYR A 56 20.33 -9.07 -46.04
CA TYR A 56 20.81 -10.28 -46.70
C TYR A 56 20.92 -10.07 -48.22
N VAL A 57 21.90 -10.74 -48.81
CA VAL A 57 22.21 -10.63 -50.23
C VAL A 57 21.18 -11.41 -51.05
N SER A 58 20.62 -10.74 -52.05
CA SER A 58 19.78 -11.34 -53.08
C SER A 58 20.12 -10.73 -54.44
N TYR A 59 19.70 -11.39 -55.52
CA TYR A 59 19.86 -10.88 -56.88
C TYR A 59 18.51 -10.47 -57.44
N ASP A 60 18.38 -9.22 -57.85
CA ASP A 60 17.08 -8.63 -58.25
C ASP A 60 16.75 -8.78 -59.74
N GLY A 61 17.56 -9.53 -60.49
CA GLY A 61 17.47 -9.64 -61.95
C GLY A 61 18.57 -8.86 -62.67
N SER A 62 19.13 -7.82 -62.04
CA SER A 62 20.14 -6.93 -62.63
C SER A 62 21.47 -6.90 -61.89
N ALA A 63 21.45 -6.94 -60.55
CA ALA A 63 22.64 -6.88 -59.71
C ALA A 63 22.41 -7.60 -58.37
N TYR A 64 23.50 -7.95 -57.70
CA TYR A 64 23.44 -8.36 -56.30
C TYR A 64 23.21 -7.15 -55.41
N LYS A 65 22.26 -7.26 -54.47
CA LYS A 65 21.91 -6.22 -53.50
C LYS A 65 21.76 -6.78 -52.10
N ALA A 66 22.00 -5.96 -51.08
CA ALA A 66 21.73 -6.30 -49.69
C ALA A 66 20.60 -5.43 -49.12
N ASN A 67 19.37 -5.81 -49.41
CA ASN A 67 18.17 -5.08 -49.00
C ASN A 67 17.04 -5.96 -48.43
N TRP A 68 17.28 -7.27 -48.30
CA TRP A 68 16.30 -8.26 -47.85
C TRP A 68 16.47 -8.55 -46.36
N ASN A 69 15.37 -8.84 -45.67
CA ASN A 69 15.39 -9.39 -44.32
C ASN A 69 15.72 -10.88 -44.37
N ARG A 70 16.03 -11.45 -43.20
CA ARG A 70 16.46 -12.85 -43.07
C ARG A 70 15.44 -13.86 -43.60
N ASP A 71 14.14 -13.57 -43.39
CA ASP A 71 13.05 -14.48 -43.72
C ASP A 71 12.44 -14.22 -45.12
N ASP A 72 12.99 -13.24 -45.86
CA ASP A 72 12.60 -13.01 -47.24
C ASP A 72 13.27 -14.07 -48.16
N ALA A 73 12.86 -14.13 -49.42
CA ALA A 73 13.40 -15.07 -50.41
C ALA A 73 14.83 -14.66 -50.88
N ILE A 74 15.84 -15.06 -50.09
CA ILE A 74 17.24 -14.66 -50.25
C ILE A 74 18.06 -15.64 -51.07
N SER A 75 19.10 -15.13 -51.73
CA SER A 75 20.02 -15.98 -52.51
C SER A 75 20.84 -16.88 -51.58
N ASN A 76 20.96 -18.15 -51.96
CA ASN A 76 21.90 -19.08 -51.34
C ASN A 76 23.16 -19.17 -52.19
N PHE A 77 24.28 -19.38 -51.52
CA PHE A 77 25.61 -19.43 -52.13
C PHE A 77 26.34 -20.71 -51.73
N ALA A 78 27.30 -21.14 -52.55
CA ALA A 78 28.26 -22.19 -52.20
C ALA A 78 29.68 -21.66 -52.40
N LEU A 79 30.58 -22.06 -51.52
CA LEU A 79 31.99 -21.73 -51.54
C LEU A 79 32.78 -22.90 -52.13
N VAL A 80 33.57 -22.64 -53.17
CA VAL A 80 34.45 -23.63 -53.79
C VAL A 80 35.89 -23.22 -53.51
N ILE A 81 36.50 -23.84 -52.51
CA ILE A 81 37.89 -23.58 -52.09
C ILE A 81 38.87 -24.19 -53.11
N LYS A 82 39.91 -23.44 -53.51
CA LYS A 82 40.94 -23.89 -54.46
C LYS A 82 42.24 -24.26 -53.74
N GLU A 83 42.91 -23.28 -53.13
CA GLU A 83 44.15 -23.44 -52.38
C GLU A 83 44.33 -22.23 -51.45
N GLY A 84 44.65 -22.48 -50.17
CA GLY A 84 44.75 -21.42 -49.16
C GLY A 84 43.43 -20.65 -49.02
N GLN A 85 43.50 -19.32 -49.07
CA GLN A 85 42.34 -18.42 -48.97
C GLN A 85 41.64 -18.17 -50.32
N ASN A 86 42.10 -18.79 -51.41
CA ASN A 86 41.50 -18.59 -52.73
C ASN A 86 40.23 -19.42 -52.92
N CYS A 87 39.15 -18.76 -53.32
CA CYS A 87 37.83 -19.36 -53.46
C CYS A 87 37.05 -18.83 -54.68
N ASN A 88 36.04 -19.58 -55.12
CA ASN A 88 34.97 -19.10 -56.00
C ASN A 88 33.63 -19.18 -55.25
N ILE A 89 32.73 -18.23 -55.51
CA ILE A 89 31.36 -18.23 -54.95
C ILE A 89 30.37 -18.60 -56.07
N VAL A 90 29.51 -19.58 -55.79
CA VAL A 90 28.41 -20.01 -56.66
C VAL A 90 27.10 -19.46 -56.12
N ASP A 91 26.33 -18.76 -56.93
CA ASP A 91 24.92 -18.44 -56.68
C ASP A 91 24.06 -19.66 -57.04
N LEU A 92 23.40 -20.23 -56.03
CA LEU A 92 22.49 -21.37 -56.13
C LEU A 92 21.03 -20.96 -56.40
N GLY A 93 20.79 -19.66 -56.57
CA GLY A 93 19.46 -19.08 -56.69
C GLY A 93 18.80 -18.83 -55.34
N ILE A 94 17.59 -18.26 -55.40
CA ILE A 94 16.75 -18.00 -54.24
C ILE A 94 16.38 -19.33 -53.56
N ASP A 95 16.57 -19.39 -52.25
CA ASP A 95 16.32 -20.57 -51.39
C ASP A 95 17.09 -21.85 -51.81
N GLY A 96 18.13 -21.72 -52.65
CA GLY A 96 18.92 -22.84 -53.15
C GLY A 96 18.19 -23.76 -54.15
N LYS A 97 17.12 -23.27 -54.79
CA LYS A 97 16.25 -24.08 -55.68
C LYS A 97 16.32 -23.71 -57.18
N GLY A 98 17.40 -23.08 -57.65
CA GLY A 98 17.55 -22.72 -59.07
C GLY A 98 18.00 -23.89 -59.96
N PRO A 99 17.44 -24.08 -61.17
CA PRO A 99 17.98 -25.03 -62.15
C PRO A 99 19.33 -24.56 -62.74
N ASP A 100 19.58 -23.25 -62.71
CA ASP A 100 20.78 -22.60 -63.25
C ASP A 100 21.65 -22.07 -62.10
N GLN A 101 22.92 -22.48 -62.10
CA GLN A 101 23.94 -21.99 -61.15
C GLN A 101 24.84 -20.95 -61.82
N PHE A 102 25.27 -19.95 -61.07
CA PHE A 102 26.14 -18.88 -61.59
C PHE A 102 27.38 -18.69 -60.72
N TRP A 103 28.53 -18.47 -61.33
CA TRP A 103 29.71 -17.94 -60.65
C TRP A 103 29.52 -16.45 -60.37
N TRP A 104 29.92 -16.00 -59.18
CA TRP A 104 30.24 -14.59 -58.96
C TRP A 104 31.45 -14.21 -59.81
N ASN A 105 31.24 -13.32 -60.78
CA ASN A 105 32.28 -12.89 -61.71
C ASN A 105 32.47 -11.38 -61.62
N VAL A 106 33.73 -10.96 -61.50
CA VAL A 106 34.08 -9.54 -61.41
C VAL A 106 34.41 -9.02 -62.81
N SER A 107 33.75 -7.93 -63.21
CA SER A 107 33.99 -7.24 -64.48
C SER A 107 34.21 -5.76 -64.22
N GLY A 108 35.47 -5.31 -64.23
CA GLY A 108 35.84 -3.98 -63.75
C GLY A 108 35.59 -3.89 -62.24
N THR A 109 34.70 -2.99 -61.83
CA THR A 109 34.26 -2.86 -60.41
C THR A 109 32.88 -3.50 -60.15
N SER A 110 32.24 -4.07 -61.17
CA SER A 110 30.89 -4.67 -61.04
C SER A 110 30.96 -6.15 -60.74
N LEU A 111 30.07 -6.61 -59.85
CA LEU A 111 29.84 -8.03 -59.57
C LEU A 111 28.65 -8.53 -60.40
N VAL A 112 28.89 -9.48 -61.31
CA VAL A 112 27.89 -10.00 -62.26
C VAL A 112 27.80 -11.51 -62.21
N ARG A 113 26.72 -12.07 -62.77
CA ARG A 113 26.50 -13.51 -62.93
C ARG A 113 27.19 -14.05 -64.18
N LEU A 114 27.91 -15.16 -64.03
CA LEU A 114 28.43 -15.95 -65.16
C LEU A 114 27.92 -17.40 -65.04
N ALA A 115 27.29 -17.96 -66.07
CA ALA A 115 26.74 -19.31 -66.02
C ALA A 115 27.79 -20.37 -65.66
N LYS A 116 27.46 -21.30 -64.76
CA LYS A 116 28.36 -22.37 -64.30
C LYS A 116 28.32 -23.58 -65.24
N THR A 117 28.92 -23.45 -66.42
CA THR A 117 28.99 -24.52 -67.44
C THR A 117 30.33 -25.27 -67.46
N GLY A 118 31.26 -24.98 -66.54
CA GLY A 118 32.60 -25.55 -66.46
C GLY A 118 33.45 -24.95 -65.34
N THR A 119 34.78 -25.03 -65.44
CA THR A 119 35.73 -24.45 -64.47
C THR A 119 35.58 -22.93 -64.40
N ALA A 120 35.60 -22.36 -63.19
CA ALA A 120 35.53 -20.92 -62.98
C ALA A 120 36.74 -20.19 -63.63
N PRO A 121 36.54 -19.06 -64.31
CA PRO A 121 37.63 -18.23 -64.84
C PRO A 121 38.36 -17.46 -63.73
N ASP A 122 39.56 -16.94 -64.03
CA ASP A 122 40.35 -16.13 -63.08
C ASP A 122 39.60 -14.89 -62.58
N SER A 123 38.73 -14.30 -63.41
CA SER A 123 37.87 -13.17 -63.05
C SER A 123 36.81 -13.49 -61.99
N ALA A 124 36.58 -14.77 -61.67
CA ALA A 124 35.71 -15.24 -60.61
C ALA A 124 36.48 -15.66 -59.34
N LEU A 125 37.82 -15.60 -59.34
CA LEU A 125 38.65 -15.97 -58.20
C LEU A 125 38.68 -14.83 -57.16
N LEU A 126 38.32 -15.14 -55.92
CA LEU A 126 38.33 -14.22 -54.78
C LEU A 126 39.25 -14.77 -53.69
N VAL A 127 39.88 -13.88 -52.93
CA VAL A 127 40.55 -14.19 -51.66
C VAL A 127 39.56 -13.97 -50.53
N GLN A 128 39.23 -15.03 -49.79
CA GLN A 128 38.39 -14.97 -48.60
C GLN A 128 39.28 -14.77 -47.37
N ASN A 129 39.15 -13.62 -46.73
CA ASN A 129 39.79 -13.35 -45.45
C ASN A 129 38.82 -13.68 -44.31
N ILE A 130 39.21 -14.58 -43.41
CA ILE A 130 38.43 -14.91 -42.22
C ILE A 130 38.65 -13.81 -41.18
N VAL A 131 37.58 -13.05 -40.87
CA VAL A 131 37.57 -12.01 -39.84
C VAL A 131 37.21 -12.62 -38.49
N THR A 132 36.17 -13.44 -38.48
CA THR A 132 35.72 -14.17 -37.29
C THR A 132 35.42 -15.61 -37.71
N VAL A 133 35.95 -16.57 -36.96
CA VAL A 133 35.68 -17.99 -37.17
C VAL A 133 34.20 -18.32 -36.93
N GLY A 134 33.73 -19.46 -37.46
CA GLY A 134 32.36 -19.93 -37.26
C GLY A 134 32.05 -20.31 -35.81
N MET A 135 30.76 -20.44 -35.50
CA MET A 135 30.27 -20.69 -34.14
C MET A 135 30.85 -21.94 -33.50
N GLU A 136 30.90 -23.04 -34.24
CA GLU A 136 31.48 -24.30 -33.76
C GLU A 136 32.95 -24.14 -33.33
N GLN A 137 33.72 -23.33 -34.04
CA GLN A 137 35.13 -23.13 -33.74
C GLN A 137 35.33 -22.27 -32.50
N PHE A 138 34.61 -21.14 -32.37
CA PHE A 138 34.81 -20.29 -31.18
C PHE A 138 34.19 -20.88 -29.91
N LEU A 139 33.13 -21.69 -30.02
CA LEU A 139 32.59 -22.42 -28.86
C LEU A 139 33.60 -23.45 -28.32
N ASN A 140 34.35 -24.12 -29.21
CA ASN A 140 35.30 -25.17 -28.82
C ASN A 140 36.70 -24.64 -28.46
N PHE A 141 37.15 -23.57 -29.10
CA PHE A 141 38.55 -23.12 -29.04
C PHE A 141 38.72 -21.65 -28.61
N GLY A 142 37.61 -20.93 -28.33
CA GLY A 142 37.64 -19.51 -28.02
C GLY A 142 38.07 -18.64 -29.20
N PHE A 143 38.51 -17.41 -28.90
CA PHE A 143 39.09 -16.50 -29.89
C PHE A 143 40.59 -16.33 -29.66
N SER A 144 41.37 -16.32 -30.74
CA SER A 144 42.75 -15.82 -30.69
C SER A 144 42.75 -14.32 -30.97
N SER A 145 43.73 -13.58 -30.45
CA SER A 145 43.93 -12.17 -30.82
C SER A 145 44.19 -12.06 -32.34
N PRO A 146 43.57 -11.11 -33.07
CA PRO A 146 42.79 -9.94 -32.61
C PRO A 146 41.35 -10.26 -32.18
N GLN A 147 40.73 -9.35 -31.41
CA GLN A 147 39.35 -9.49 -30.93
C GLN A 147 38.35 -9.70 -32.08
N PRO A 148 37.38 -10.62 -31.92
CA PRO A 148 36.43 -10.95 -32.97
C PRO A 148 35.39 -9.84 -33.19
N ASP A 149 34.99 -9.69 -34.45
CA ASP A 149 33.92 -8.80 -34.86
C ASP A 149 32.65 -9.61 -35.10
N LEU A 150 31.61 -9.38 -34.29
CA LEU A 150 30.29 -9.98 -34.42
C LEU A 150 29.21 -8.91 -34.66
N THR A 151 29.60 -7.78 -35.26
CA THR A 151 28.62 -6.74 -35.61
C THR A 151 27.55 -7.28 -36.57
N TRP A 152 26.30 -6.87 -36.34
CA TRP A 152 25.10 -7.30 -37.09
C TRP A 152 24.79 -8.80 -37.04
N VAL A 153 25.54 -9.62 -36.29
CA VAL A 153 25.35 -11.07 -36.31
C VAL A 153 23.95 -11.46 -35.81
N TYR A 154 23.37 -12.48 -36.42
CA TYR A 154 22.14 -13.10 -35.96
C TYR A 154 22.48 -14.40 -35.23
N LEU A 155 22.29 -14.41 -33.91
CA LEU A 155 22.46 -15.56 -33.02
C LEU A 155 21.23 -15.74 -32.11
N ALA A 156 20.05 -15.33 -32.57
CA ALA A 156 18.83 -15.45 -31.78
C ALA A 156 18.45 -16.93 -31.55
N GLY A 157 18.19 -17.27 -30.28
CA GLY A 157 17.86 -18.63 -29.84
C GLY A 157 19.04 -19.60 -29.77
N GLU A 158 20.26 -19.16 -30.09
CA GLU A 158 21.45 -20.02 -30.07
C GLU A 158 21.93 -20.30 -28.65
N ASP A 159 22.52 -21.47 -28.43
CA ASP A 159 23.17 -21.84 -27.17
C ASP A 159 24.67 -21.52 -27.23
N LEU A 160 25.07 -20.49 -26.50
CA LEU A 160 26.43 -19.99 -26.38
C LEU A 160 27.03 -20.28 -24.99
N SER A 161 26.31 -21.01 -24.12
CA SER A 161 26.72 -21.25 -22.73
C SER A 161 27.98 -22.08 -22.57
N SER A 162 28.41 -22.79 -23.62
CA SER A 162 29.67 -23.53 -23.68
C SER A 162 30.86 -22.68 -24.11
N ALA A 163 30.65 -21.43 -24.55
CA ALA A 163 31.72 -20.53 -24.92
C ALA A 163 32.68 -20.34 -23.74
N THR A 164 33.98 -20.56 -23.96
CA THR A 164 34.99 -20.39 -22.91
C THR A 164 35.08 -18.93 -22.45
N GLU A 165 35.11 -18.00 -23.41
CA GLU A 165 35.09 -16.55 -23.15
C GLU A 165 34.63 -15.78 -24.40
N LEU A 166 33.94 -14.67 -24.17
CA LEU A 166 33.51 -13.69 -25.16
C LEU A 166 33.96 -12.28 -24.72
N ILE A 167 35.21 -12.16 -24.31
CA ILE A 167 35.82 -10.92 -23.78
C ILE A 167 36.15 -9.94 -24.91
N GLN A 168 35.80 -8.66 -24.72
CA GLN A 168 36.06 -7.56 -25.66
C GLN A 168 35.50 -7.80 -27.08
N VAL A 169 34.43 -8.57 -27.20
CA VAL A 169 33.78 -8.89 -28.47
C VAL A 169 32.89 -7.73 -28.91
N ASN A 170 32.90 -7.41 -30.20
CA ASN A 170 32.02 -6.38 -30.76
C ASN A 170 30.70 -6.99 -31.28
N PHE A 171 29.64 -6.88 -30.49
CA PHE A 171 28.25 -7.24 -30.80
C PHE A 171 27.39 -6.05 -31.25
N THR A 172 27.99 -4.95 -31.74
CA THR A 172 27.20 -3.78 -32.19
C THR A 172 26.16 -4.20 -33.22
N GLN A 173 24.88 -3.84 -33.00
CA GLN A 173 23.74 -4.21 -33.86
C GLN A 173 23.47 -5.73 -33.99
N ALA A 174 24.04 -6.57 -33.14
CA ALA A 174 23.77 -8.01 -33.15
C ALA A 174 22.34 -8.32 -32.66
N ASN A 175 21.77 -9.43 -33.13
CA ASN A 175 20.53 -10.00 -32.61
C ASN A 175 20.83 -11.30 -31.85
N LEU A 176 20.72 -11.23 -30.53
CA LEU A 176 20.93 -12.28 -29.54
C LEU A 176 19.62 -12.66 -28.82
N SER A 177 18.46 -12.35 -29.42
CA SER A 177 17.17 -12.55 -28.77
C SER A 177 16.98 -14.03 -28.38
N GLY A 178 16.67 -14.29 -27.12
CA GLY A 178 16.48 -15.65 -26.60
C GLY A 178 17.73 -16.52 -26.57
N ALA A 179 18.93 -15.99 -26.85
CA ALA A 179 20.16 -16.76 -26.81
C ALA A 179 20.51 -17.17 -25.36
N ASN A 180 21.19 -18.31 -25.20
CA ASN A 180 21.71 -18.77 -23.91
C ASN A 180 23.19 -18.42 -23.76
N LEU A 181 23.48 -17.41 -22.94
CA LEU A 181 24.80 -16.89 -22.59
C LEU A 181 25.11 -17.09 -21.10
N SER A 182 24.42 -18.04 -20.45
CA SER A 182 24.58 -18.27 -19.01
C SER A 182 25.98 -18.77 -18.68
N GLY A 183 26.65 -18.12 -17.73
CA GLY A 183 27.98 -18.50 -17.26
C GLY A 183 29.13 -18.09 -18.19
N VAL A 184 28.89 -17.22 -19.17
CA VAL A 184 29.90 -16.81 -20.16
C VAL A 184 30.57 -15.50 -19.76
N PRO A 185 31.92 -15.44 -19.65
CA PRO A 185 32.65 -14.19 -19.46
C PRO A 185 32.55 -13.28 -20.69
N MET A 186 32.09 -12.05 -20.51
CA MET A 186 31.83 -11.04 -21.55
C MET A 186 32.42 -9.65 -21.19
N THR A 187 33.48 -9.63 -20.39
CA THR A 187 34.13 -8.42 -19.88
C THR A 187 34.50 -7.47 -21.03
N SER A 188 34.16 -6.19 -20.88
CA SER A 188 34.46 -5.12 -21.85
C SER A 188 33.90 -5.34 -23.27
N SER A 189 32.92 -6.22 -23.47
CA SER A 189 32.26 -6.43 -24.76
C SER A 189 31.28 -5.29 -25.10
N ASN A 190 31.09 -5.06 -26.40
CA ASN A 190 30.29 -3.94 -26.91
C ASN A 190 29.00 -4.43 -27.56
N PHE A 191 27.85 -4.17 -26.94
CA PHE A 191 26.51 -4.49 -27.40
C PHE A 191 25.74 -3.26 -27.88
N THR A 192 26.43 -2.21 -28.35
CA THR A 192 25.78 -0.97 -28.76
C THR A 192 24.69 -1.23 -29.82
N ASN A 193 23.46 -0.80 -29.55
CA ASN A 193 22.27 -1.06 -30.38
C ASN A 193 21.96 -2.56 -30.64
N ALA A 194 22.46 -3.48 -29.80
CA ALA A 194 22.13 -4.91 -29.94
C ALA A 194 20.71 -5.21 -29.44
N ILE A 195 20.10 -6.26 -29.99
CA ILE A 195 18.82 -6.80 -29.53
C ILE A 195 19.11 -8.07 -28.73
N VAL A 196 18.91 -8.03 -27.41
CA VAL A 196 19.25 -9.10 -26.44
C VAL A 196 18.01 -9.57 -25.68
N THR A 197 16.82 -9.31 -26.25
CA THR A 197 15.53 -9.56 -25.59
C THR A 197 15.37 -11.03 -25.19
N ASN A 198 14.87 -11.26 -23.98
CA ASN A 198 14.62 -12.60 -23.41
C ASN A 198 15.83 -13.56 -23.39
N ALA A 199 17.06 -13.05 -23.58
CA ALA A 199 18.27 -13.87 -23.50
C ALA A 199 18.50 -14.34 -22.05
N ASN A 200 19.18 -15.47 -21.91
CA ASN A 200 19.63 -15.96 -20.61
C ASN A 200 21.11 -15.60 -20.41
N MET A 201 21.40 -14.62 -19.56
CA MET A 201 22.76 -14.22 -19.17
C MET A 201 22.96 -14.43 -17.66
N SER A 202 22.27 -15.41 -17.07
CA SER A 202 22.34 -15.66 -15.63
C SER A 202 23.61 -16.41 -15.18
N GLY A 203 24.01 -16.22 -13.93
CA GLY A 203 25.03 -17.03 -13.25
C GLY A 203 26.29 -16.24 -12.87
N PHE A 204 26.96 -16.69 -11.80
CA PHE A 204 28.15 -16.02 -11.23
C PHE A 204 29.36 -15.93 -12.17
N ALA A 205 29.43 -16.80 -13.18
CA ALA A 205 30.47 -16.78 -14.20
C ALA A 205 30.11 -15.88 -15.39
N THR A 206 28.86 -15.40 -15.49
CA THR A 206 28.51 -14.34 -16.44
C THR A 206 29.11 -13.04 -15.94
N ASP A 207 30.17 -12.56 -16.61
CA ASP A 207 30.84 -11.32 -16.27
C ASP A 207 30.69 -10.29 -17.40
N LEU A 208 29.93 -9.22 -17.14
CA LEU A 208 29.75 -8.09 -18.05
C LEU A 208 30.53 -6.86 -17.57
N THR A 209 31.53 -7.02 -16.70
CA THR A 209 32.31 -5.90 -16.16
C THR A 209 32.83 -5.00 -17.28
N SER A 210 32.56 -3.70 -17.15
CA SER A 210 32.88 -2.65 -18.12
C SER A 210 32.28 -2.84 -19.53
N ALA A 211 31.24 -3.66 -19.69
CA ALA A 211 30.54 -3.81 -20.98
C ALA A 211 29.81 -2.53 -21.40
N ILE A 212 29.73 -2.30 -22.71
CA ILE A 212 29.04 -1.16 -23.32
C ILE A 212 27.71 -1.65 -23.88
N LEU A 213 26.60 -1.25 -23.26
CA LEU A 213 25.25 -1.68 -23.61
C LEU A 213 24.40 -0.50 -24.13
N THR A 214 25.06 0.51 -24.69
CA THR A 214 24.41 1.75 -25.12
C THR A 214 23.31 1.51 -26.14
N ASN A 215 22.10 2.00 -25.87
CA ASN A 215 20.89 1.84 -26.69
C ASN A 215 20.52 0.37 -27.02
N ALA A 216 21.03 -0.60 -26.27
CA ALA A 216 20.68 -2.00 -26.46
C ALA A 216 19.27 -2.31 -25.92
N ASP A 217 18.60 -3.30 -26.50
CA ASP A 217 17.32 -3.80 -26.02
C ASP A 217 17.50 -5.10 -25.22
N PHE A 218 17.46 -4.97 -23.90
CA PHE A 218 17.56 -6.06 -22.92
C PHE A 218 16.19 -6.46 -22.36
N THR A 219 15.09 -6.15 -23.05
CA THR A 219 13.75 -6.44 -22.52
C THR A 219 13.59 -7.92 -22.14
N GLY A 220 13.26 -8.18 -20.87
CA GLY A 220 13.06 -9.53 -20.33
C GLY A 220 14.31 -10.39 -20.17
N THR A 221 15.52 -9.84 -20.38
CA THR A 221 16.78 -10.59 -20.22
C THR A 221 17.00 -11.02 -18.77
N LYS A 222 17.54 -12.22 -18.56
CA LYS A 222 17.93 -12.72 -17.23
C LYS A 222 19.40 -12.41 -16.96
N LEU A 223 19.66 -11.62 -15.93
CA LEU A 223 20.99 -11.27 -15.42
C LEU A 223 21.16 -11.67 -13.94
N ASN A 224 20.30 -12.56 -13.44
CA ASN A 224 20.38 -13.00 -12.05
C ASN A 224 21.75 -13.63 -11.77
N SER A 225 22.36 -13.24 -10.64
CA SER A 225 23.70 -13.66 -10.24
C SER A 225 24.87 -13.20 -11.12
N ALA A 226 24.65 -12.37 -12.16
CA ALA A 226 25.72 -11.89 -13.04
C ALA A 226 26.61 -10.82 -12.38
N GLN A 227 27.83 -10.62 -12.90
CA GLN A 227 28.72 -9.53 -12.52
C GLN A 227 28.53 -8.34 -13.47
N LEU A 228 28.14 -7.20 -12.92
CA LEU A 228 27.71 -5.98 -13.61
C LEU A 228 28.48 -4.76 -13.05
N LEU A 229 29.81 -4.86 -12.94
CA LEU A 229 30.63 -3.78 -12.42
C LEU A 229 30.92 -2.76 -13.53
N GLU A 230 30.68 -1.47 -13.28
CA GLU A 230 31.01 -0.36 -14.20
C GLU A 230 30.38 -0.49 -15.60
N VAL A 231 29.18 -1.10 -15.68
CA VAL A 231 28.47 -1.31 -16.95
C VAL A 231 27.81 -0.03 -17.44
N ASN A 232 27.92 0.23 -18.75
CA ASN A 232 27.28 1.37 -19.39
C ASN A 232 25.94 0.97 -20.05
N PHE A 233 24.83 1.23 -19.37
CA PHE A 233 23.47 1.02 -19.86
C PHE A 233 22.84 2.25 -20.52
N THR A 234 23.63 3.27 -20.90
CA THR A 234 23.11 4.54 -21.42
C THR A 234 22.08 4.33 -22.54
N GLY A 235 20.86 4.83 -22.36
CA GLY A 235 19.77 4.72 -23.35
C GLY A 235 19.24 3.31 -23.59
N ALA A 236 19.70 2.30 -22.84
CA ALA A 236 19.23 0.92 -23.00
C ALA A 236 17.77 0.76 -22.55
N ASN A 237 17.05 -0.16 -23.18
CA ASN A 237 15.77 -0.64 -22.69
C ASN A 237 16.01 -1.89 -21.83
N MET A 238 15.80 -1.76 -20.52
CA MET A 238 15.99 -2.85 -19.55
C MET A 238 14.67 -3.32 -18.95
N SER A 239 13.55 -3.04 -19.62
CA SER A 239 12.24 -3.36 -19.05
C SER A 239 12.11 -4.85 -18.71
N ASN A 240 11.62 -5.14 -17.51
CA ASN A 240 11.44 -6.51 -16.98
C ASN A 240 12.71 -7.37 -16.88
N VAL A 241 13.89 -6.76 -16.82
CA VAL A 241 15.14 -7.50 -16.56
C VAL A 241 15.19 -8.01 -15.12
N ASP A 242 15.68 -9.23 -14.95
CA ASP A 242 15.92 -9.81 -13.63
C ASP A 242 17.42 -9.77 -13.29
N MET A 243 17.81 -8.95 -12.31
CA MET A 243 19.17 -8.84 -11.76
C MET A 243 19.23 -9.31 -10.30
N THR A 244 18.30 -10.17 -9.87
CA THR A 244 18.32 -10.72 -8.51
C THR A 244 19.66 -11.38 -8.22
N ASP A 245 20.26 -11.09 -7.07
CA ASP A 245 21.58 -11.57 -6.63
C ASP A 245 22.75 -11.22 -7.57
N ALA A 246 22.59 -10.24 -8.48
CA ALA A 246 23.71 -9.74 -9.28
C ALA A 246 24.71 -8.94 -8.45
N SER A 247 25.95 -8.83 -8.91
CA SER A 247 26.94 -7.89 -8.37
C SER A 247 26.93 -6.63 -9.22
N LEU A 248 26.31 -5.57 -8.73
CA LEU A 248 26.11 -4.32 -9.47
C LEU A 248 26.79 -3.18 -8.70
N THR A 249 27.74 -2.49 -9.33
CA THR A 249 28.47 -1.36 -8.73
C THR A 249 28.81 -0.34 -9.80
N LYS A 250 28.59 0.95 -9.51
CA LYS A 250 28.81 2.06 -10.44
C LYS A 250 28.15 1.89 -11.83
N PRO A 251 26.90 1.39 -11.96
CA PRO A 251 26.26 1.35 -13.26
C PRO A 251 25.93 2.75 -13.78
N ASN A 252 25.98 2.93 -15.10
CA ASN A 252 25.47 4.12 -15.76
C ASN A 252 24.10 3.84 -16.39
N PHE A 253 23.04 4.33 -15.74
CA PHE A 253 21.63 4.23 -16.14
C PHE A 253 21.10 5.51 -16.83
N THR A 254 21.97 6.37 -17.35
CA THR A 254 21.55 7.62 -18.03
C THR A 254 20.59 7.33 -19.19
N GLY A 255 19.37 7.89 -19.16
CA GLY A 255 18.35 7.63 -20.19
C GLY A 255 17.85 6.20 -20.29
N THR A 256 18.15 5.32 -19.32
CA THR A 256 17.75 3.91 -19.32
C THR A 256 16.30 3.73 -18.87
N ASN A 257 15.56 2.86 -19.55
CA ASN A 257 14.26 2.41 -19.07
C ASN A 257 14.42 1.19 -18.13
N LEU A 258 14.24 1.39 -16.82
CA LEU A 258 14.33 0.32 -15.82
C LEU A 258 12.95 -0.25 -15.43
N THR A 259 11.88 0.04 -16.18
CA THR A 259 10.52 -0.35 -15.79
C THR A 259 10.41 -1.84 -15.48
N GLY A 260 9.95 -2.19 -14.27
CA GLY A 260 9.75 -3.59 -13.85
C GLY A 260 11.03 -4.38 -13.56
N VAL A 261 12.19 -3.73 -13.47
CA VAL A 261 13.46 -4.41 -13.16
C VAL A 261 13.44 -4.97 -11.73
N LYS A 262 13.98 -6.17 -11.57
CA LYS A 262 14.21 -6.80 -10.26
C LYS A 262 15.67 -6.69 -9.88
N MET A 263 15.98 -6.02 -8.78
CA MET A 263 17.36 -5.84 -8.29
C MET A 263 17.37 -5.71 -6.76
N SER A 264 16.69 -6.61 -6.05
CA SER A 264 16.60 -6.57 -4.59
C SER A 264 17.80 -7.23 -3.92
N ASN A 265 18.33 -6.65 -2.85
CA ASN A 265 19.30 -7.30 -1.98
C ASN A 265 18.58 -8.27 -1.01
N PRO A 266 19.18 -9.43 -0.66
CA PRO A 266 18.62 -10.32 0.34
C PRO A 266 18.52 -9.62 1.71
N SER A 267 17.32 -9.63 2.30
CA SER A 267 16.98 -8.93 3.56
C SER A 267 17.79 -9.35 4.78
N THR A 268 18.51 -10.47 4.69
CA THR A 268 19.37 -11.03 5.73
C THR A 268 20.76 -11.15 5.13
N GLY A 269 21.75 -10.43 5.69
CA GLY A 269 23.17 -10.45 5.26
C GLY A 269 23.89 -11.79 5.47
N GLY A 270 23.25 -12.91 5.13
CA GLY A 270 23.77 -14.26 5.17
C GLY A 270 23.33 -15.00 3.91
N GLY A 271 24.13 -14.87 2.86
CA GLY A 271 23.94 -15.64 1.63
C GLY A 271 24.96 -15.18 0.61
N PHE A 272 25.90 -16.06 0.27
CA PHE A 272 26.84 -15.83 -0.81
C PHE A 272 26.07 -15.68 -2.14
N GLY A 273 25.88 -14.46 -2.63
CA GLY A 273 25.33 -14.21 -3.96
C GLY A 273 24.90 -12.75 -4.16
N GLY A 274 25.72 -11.97 -4.88
CA GLY A 274 25.38 -10.60 -5.30
C GLY A 274 25.58 -9.50 -4.24
N SER A 275 26.09 -8.36 -4.69
CA SER A 275 26.10 -7.10 -3.94
C SER A 275 25.59 -6.01 -4.87
N ILE A 276 24.40 -5.48 -4.59
CA ILE A 276 23.83 -4.36 -5.34
C ILE A 276 24.14 -3.08 -4.57
N ASP A 277 25.14 -2.35 -5.05
CA ASP A 277 25.50 -1.02 -4.57
C ASP A 277 25.15 0.04 -5.62
N LEU A 278 24.10 0.81 -5.31
CA LEU A 278 23.59 1.88 -6.15
C LEU A 278 24.02 3.26 -5.66
N THR A 279 24.90 3.36 -4.66
CA THR A 279 25.31 4.66 -4.10
C THR A 279 26.19 5.49 -5.04
N GLU A 280 26.86 4.84 -5.99
CA GLU A 280 27.70 5.46 -7.02
C GLU A 280 27.12 5.32 -8.45
N MET A 281 25.83 5.03 -8.59
CA MET A 281 25.21 4.95 -9.92
C MET A 281 25.11 6.34 -10.58
N THR A 282 25.22 6.37 -11.91
CA THR A 282 24.94 7.57 -12.71
C THR A 282 23.58 7.43 -13.40
N PHE A 283 22.75 8.47 -13.36
CA PHE A 283 21.43 8.50 -13.98
C PHE A 283 21.01 9.96 -14.24
N ASP A 284 19.94 10.14 -15.00
CA ASP A 284 19.35 11.47 -15.26
C ASP A 284 17.84 11.45 -15.06
N ASN A 285 17.18 12.57 -15.32
CA ASN A 285 15.73 12.70 -15.17
C ASN A 285 14.92 11.93 -16.23
N LYS A 286 15.56 11.21 -17.16
CA LYS A 286 14.90 10.31 -18.11
C LYS A 286 14.90 8.87 -17.63
N THR A 287 15.71 8.53 -16.62
CA THR A 287 15.72 7.20 -16.01
C THR A 287 14.40 6.94 -15.27
N CYS A 288 13.76 5.81 -15.54
CA CYS A 288 12.43 5.46 -15.00
C CYS A 288 12.48 4.21 -14.12
N PHE A 289 12.05 4.31 -12.86
CA PHE A 289 11.99 3.21 -11.88
C PHE A 289 10.58 2.65 -11.65
N THR A 290 9.64 2.94 -12.56
CA THR A 290 8.26 2.46 -12.45
C THR A 290 8.21 0.94 -12.30
N LEU A 291 7.42 0.41 -11.36
CA LEU A 291 7.26 -1.03 -11.09
C LEU A 291 8.54 -1.79 -10.66
N CYS A 292 9.66 -1.10 -10.38
CA CYS A 292 10.90 -1.78 -9.98
C CYS A 292 10.79 -2.48 -8.62
N GLN A 293 11.53 -3.58 -8.45
CA GLN A 293 11.72 -4.27 -7.16
C GLN A 293 13.14 -3.97 -6.63
N LEU A 294 13.23 -2.97 -5.75
CA LEU A 294 14.49 -2.40 -5.25
C LEU A 294 14.75 -2.71 -3.77
N ARG A 295 14.10 -3.74 -3.22
CA ARG A 295 14.04 -3.96 -1.77
C ARG A 295 15.44 -4.06 -1.16
N TYR A 296 15.61 -3.44 0.01
CA TYR A 296 16.83 -3.48 0.83
C TYR A 296 18.09 -2.91 0.16
N ASN A 297 17.93 -2.10 -0.88
CA ASN A 297 19.07 -1.46 -1.53
C ASN A 297 19.56 -0.23 -0.76
N ASP A 298 20.85 0.04 -0.93
CA ASP A 298 21.47 1.28 -0.46
C ASP A 298 21.41 2.33 -1.57
N LEU A 299 20.61 3.38 -1.32
CA LEU A 299 20.37 4.51 -2.22
C LEU A 299 20.83 5.83 -1.59
N ARG A 300 21.64 5.77 -0.51
CA ARG A 300 22.05 6.97 0.23
C ARG A 300 22.81 7.94 -0.67
N ASN A 301 22.64 9.24 -0.40
CA ASN A 301 23.27 10.35 -1.13
C ASN A 301 22.88 10.49 -2.63
N CYS A 302 21.94 9.69 -3.15
CA CYS A 302 21.45 9.83 -4.52
C CYS A 302 20.55 11.07 -4.68
N ASN A 303 20.65 11.71 -5.84
CA ASN A 303 19.79 12.83 -6.22
C ASN A 303 18.68 12.38 -7.18
N PHE A 304 17.51 12.08 -6.64
CA PHE A 304 16.32 11.62 -7.37
C PHE A 304 15.40 12.76 -7.80
N THR A 305 15.93 13.98 -7.99
CA THR A 305 15.10 15.14 -8.35
C THR A 305 14.34 14.88 -9.65
N GLY A 306 13.01 15.01 -9.62
CA GLY A 306 12.14 14.87 -10.79
C GLY A 306 11.97 13.44 -11.31
N MET A 307 12.43 12.42 -10.57
CA MET A 307 12.41 11.03 -11.03
C MET A 307 11.08 10.33 -10.80
N VAL A 308 10.81 9.29 -11.61
CA VAL A 308 9.56 8.52 -11.56
C VAL A 308 9.79 7.14 -10.95
N PHE A 309 9.09 6.87 -9.84
CA PHE A 309 9.12 5.61 -9.07
C PHE A 309 7.75 4.93 -8.97
N ASN A 310 6.73 5.40 -9.71
CA ASN A 310 5.35 4.92 -9.54
C ASN A 310 5.26 3.38 -9.43
N HIS A 311 4.56 2.89 -8.41
CA HIS A 311 4.42 1.45 -8.10
C HIS A 311 5.72 0.68 -7.78
N ALA A 312 6.85 1.34 -7.57
CA ALA A 312 8.09 0.68 -7.17
C ALA A 312 8.01 0.14 -5.73
N ASP A 313 8.65 -1.00 -5.50
CA ASP A 313 8.88 -1.57 -4.18
C ASP A 313 10.27 -1.20 -3.67
N LEU A 314 10.31 -0.27 -2.73
CA LEU A 314 11.49 0.26 -2.04
C LEU A 314 11.59 -0.28 -0.61
N THR A 315 10.86 -1.34 -0.25
CA THR A 315 10.82 -1.87 1.13
C THR A 315 12.23 -2.03 1.71
N GLY A 316 12.46 -1.45 2.89
CA GLY A 316 13.71 -1.57 3.63
C GLY A 316 14.93 -0.87 3.00
N CYS A 317 14.74 -0.05 1.96
CA CYS A 317 15.84 0.72 1.37
C CYS A 317 16.43 1.73 2.35
N ARG A 318 17.74 1.99 2.19
CA ARG A 318 18.43 3.08 2.87
C ARG A 318 18.50 4.27 1.92
N MET A 319 17.74 5.31 2.22
CA MET A 319 17.62 6.53 1.42
C MET A 319 18.06 7.78 2.22
N ASP A 320 18.89 7.59 3.24
CA ASP A 320 19.42 8.70 4.04
C ASP A 320 20.21 9.68 3.16
N LYS A 321 20.03 10.98 3.43
CA LYS A 321 20.70 12.07 2.71
C LYS A 321 20.43 12.10 1.19
N THR A 322 19.38 11.46 0.72
CA THR A 322 18.91 11.61 -0.67
C THR A 322 18.30 13.00 -0.90
N ILE A 323 18.07 13.33 -2.17
CA ILE A 323 17.22 14.45 -2.60
C ILE A 323 16.06 13.84 -3.40
N LEU A 324 14.82 14.09 -3.01
CA LEU A 324 13.61 13.55 -3.63
C LEU A 324 12.73 14.66 -4.21
N ASP A 325 13.26 15.87 -4.37
CA ASP A 325 12.51 17.03 -4.84
C ASP A 325 11.81 16.71 -6.16
N TYR A 326 10.49 16.93 -6.24
CA TYR A 326 9.66 16.69 -7.41
C TYR A 326 9.64 15.23 -7.91
N ALA A 327 10.06 14.26 -7.11
CA ALA A 327 9.94 12.86 -7.48
C ALA A 327 8.46 12.41 -7.47
N GLU A 328 8.10 11.58 -8.45
CA GLU A 328 6.79 10.94 -8.56
C GLU A 328 6.85 9.55 -7.92
N MET A 329 6.34 9.43 -6.71
CA MET A 329 6.39 8.23 -5.88
C MET A 329 4.98 7.73 -5.51
N SER A 330 4.02 7.93 -6.43
CA SER A 330 2.64 7.49 -6.20
C SER A 330 2.58 5.96 -6.19
N TYR A 331 1.80 5.40 -5.26
CA TYR A 331 1.65 3.94 -5.09
C TYR A 331 2.94 3.17 -4.77
N CYS A 332 4.05 3.83 -4.42
CA CYS A 332 5.27 3.15 -4.00
C CYS A 332 5.10 2.43 -2.66
N ASN A 333 5.89 1.38 -2.44
CA ASN A 333 6.06 0.77 -1.13
C ASN A 333 7.40 1.17 -0.52
N LEU A 334 7.36 2.04 0.48
CA LEU A 334 8.46 2.57 1.29
C LEU A 334 8.44 1.96 2.72
N SER A 335 7.83 0.79 2.92
CA SER A 335 7.74 0.19 4.25
C SER A 335 9.13 -0.09 4.82
N GLY A 336 9.38 0.33 6.06
CA GLY A 336 10.66 0.15 6.75
C GLY A 336 11.86 0.86 6.12
N THR A 337 11.66 1.82 5.21
CA THR A 337 12.77 2.61 4.64
C THR A 337 13.34 3.59 5.65
N SER A 338 14.65 3.84 5.57
CA SER A 338 15.30 4.95 6.29
C SER A 338 15.48 6.13 5.35
N VAL A 339 14.86 7.26 5.65
CA VAL A 339 14.91 8.51 4.86
C VAL A 339 15.30 9.68 5.77
N THR A 340 16.42 9.51 6.48
CA THR A 340 16.87 10.42 7.53
C THR A 340 17.98 11.36 7.09
N GLY A 341 18.33 12.32 7.95
CA GLY A 341 19.41 13.27 7.67
C GLY A 341 18.95 14.52 6.92
N ASN A 342 17.72 14.97 7.19
CA ASN A 342 17.12 16.17 6.59
C ASN A 342 16.89 16.08 5.07
N VAL A 343 16.44 14.91 4.59
CA VAL A 343 16.14 14.65 3.18
C VAL A 343 15.15 15.69 2.64
N SER A 344 15.51 16.30 1.51
CA SER A 344 14.66 17.25 0.79
C SER A 344 13.61 16.48 -0.01
N MET A 345 12.34 16.85 0.18
CA MET A 345 11.18 16.24 -0.49
C MET A 345 10.24 17.31 -1.01
N VAL A 346 10.80 18.41 -1.53
CA VAL A 346 10.04 19.55 -2.04
C VAL A 346 9.21 19.09 -3.24
N GLY A 347 7.89 19.24 -3.19
CA GLY A 347 7.01 18.86 -4.29
C GLY A 347 6.96 17.36 -4.61
N THR A 348 7.50 16.49 -3.75
CA THR A 348 7.43 15.04 -3.95
C THR A 348 5.98 14.56 -3.84
N ASN A 349 5.57 13.67 -4.74
CA ASN A 349 4.23 13.10 -4.74
C ASN A 349 4.23 11.67 -4.19
N PHE A 350 3.71 11.50 -2.98
CA PHE A 350 3.55 10.22 -2.28
C PHE A 350 2.10 9.74 -2.24
N SER A 351 1.26 10.20 -3.19
CA SER A 351 -0.16 9.84 -3.18
C SER A 351 -0.36 8.32 -3.24
N ASN A 352 -1.16 7.78 -2.32
CA ASN A 352 -1.41 6.34 -2.16
C ASN A 352 -0.16 5.47 -1.88
N ALA A 353 0.98 6.06 -1.50
CA ALA A 353 2.17 5.29 -1.14
C ALA A 353 1.99 4.58 0.21
N THR A 354 2.68 3.46 0.40
CA THR A 354 2.75 2.73 1.68
C THR A 354 4.08 3.05 2.37
N MET A 355 4.07 3.49 3.61
CA MET A 355 5.24 3.92 4.40
C MET A 355 5.23 3.29 5.80
N THR A 356 4.78 2.03 5.91
CA THR A 356 4.63 1.38 7.20
C THR A 356 5.97 1.30 7.91
N GLY A 357 6.09 1.90 9.10
CA GLY A 357 7.33 1.89 9.88
C GLY A 357 8.51 2.62 9.22
N ALA A 358 8.28 3.45 8.20
CA ALA A 358 9.35 4.22 7.58
C ALA A 358 9.90 5.28 8.55
N ASP A 359 11.22 5.42 8.61
CA ASP A 359 11.89 6.48 9.37
C ASP A 359 12.14 7.70 8.49
N MET A 360 11.32 8.73 8.68
CA MET A 360 11.39 10.02 7.98
C MET A 360 11.77 11.15 8.95
N THR A 361 12.58 10.85 9.96
CA THR A 361 13.07 11.84 10.93
C THR A 361 13.77 13.01 10.24
N GLY A 362 13.26 14.23 10.46
CA GLY A 362 13.76 15.46 9.87
C GLY A 362 13.41 15.66 8.39
N ALA A 363 12.54 14.84 7.79
CA ALA A 363 12.14 14.98 6.40
C ALA A 363 11.58 16.39 6.10
N ARG A 364 11.97 16.96 4.96
CA ARG A 364 11.61 18.33 4.55
C ARG A 364 10.56 18.29 3.43
N MET A 365 9.30 18.14 3.84
CA MET A 365 8.14 18.04 2.94
C MET A 365 7.35 19.35 2.82
N GLY A 366 7.53 20.29 3.75
CA GLY A 366 6.75 21.53 3.80
C GLY A 366 7.05 22.53 2.69
N SER A 367 6.13 23.47 2.46
CA SER A 367 6.25 24.59 1.52
C SER A 367 7.21 25.70 1.97
N ILE A 368 8.09 25.40 2.92
CA ILE A 368 9.15 26.29 3.39
C ILE A 368 10.46 25.50 3.48
N SER A 369 11.55 26.10 3.04
CA SER A 369 12.89 25.50 3.11
C SER A 369 13.81 26.37 3.95
N LEU A 370 14.44 25.78 4.97
CA LEU A 370 15.31 26.49 5.90
C LEU A 370 16.57 27.00 5.18
N ARG A 371 16.83 28.30 5.28
CA ARG A 371 18.04 28.94 4.73
C ARG A 371 19.12 29.13 5.77
N PHE A 372 18.77 29.72 6.91
CA PHE A 372 19.68 29.87 8.05
C PHE A 372 18.90 30.09 9.35
N ARG A 373 19.59 29.98 10.48
CA ARG A 373 19.06 30.25 11.82
C ARG A 373 19.93 31.30 12.50
N VAL A 374 19.30 32.33 13.06
CA VAL A 374 19.95 33.27 13.98
C VAL A 374 19.74 32.75 15.40
N THR A 375 20.85 32.53 16.10
CA THR A 375 20.89 31.98 17.46
C THR A 375 21.72 32.88 18.38
N GLY A 376 21.55 32.72 19.70
CA GLY A 376 22.17 33.55 20.73
C GLY A 376 21.29 34.76 21.07
N SER A 377 21.05 34.99 22.37
CA SER A 377 20.06 35.96 22.85
C SER A 377 20.25 37.37 22.29
N THR A 378 21.48 37.86 22.21
CA THR A 378 21.80 39.19 21.67
C THR A 378 21.56 39.28 20.15
N ASN A 379 21.91 38.24 19.39
CA ASN A 379 21.71 38.25 17.94
C ASN A 379 20.22 38.13 17.60
N VAL A 380 19.51 37.26 18.32
CA VAL A 380 18.06 37.09 18.20
C VAL A 380 17.35 38.38 18.54
N SER A 381 17.69 39.03 19.66
CA SER A 381 17.06 40.31 20.03
C SER A 381 17.38 41.42 19.03
N THR A 382 18.61 41.47 18.50
CA THR A 382 18.99 42.43 17.46
C THR A 382 18.19 42.22 16.18
N PHE A 383 18.07 40.97 15.71
CA PHE A 383 17.34 40.66 14.49
C PHE A 383 15.83 40.87 14.66
N GLU A 384 15.27 40.43 15.79
CA GLU A 384 13.85 40.65 16.14
C GLU A 384 13.51 42.14 16.18
N THR A 385 14.36 42.95 16.84
CA THR A 385 14.18 44.41 16.92
C THR A 385 14.25 45.04 15.52
N ALA A 386 15.16 44.56 14.67
CA ALA A 386 15.26 45.04 13.29
C ALA A 386 14.01 44.69 12.47
N LEU A 387 13.46 43.48 12.63
CA LEU A 387 12.21 43.06 11.97
C LEU A 387 10.98 43.82 12.46
N ILE A 388 10.92 44.15 13.75
CA ILE A 388 9.82 44.93 14.35
C ILE A 388 9.85 46.40 13.90
N ASN A 389 11.05 46.97 13.76
CA ASN A 389 11.24 48.38 13.43
C ASN A 389 11.42 48.65 11.93
N ASP A 390 11.21 47.65 11.07
CA ASP A 390 11.47 47.71 9.63
C ASP A 390 12.89 48.22 9.27
N ASP A 391 13.90 47.85 10.08
CA ASP A 391 15.31 48.24 9.86
C ASP A 391 15.94 47.39 8.75
N VAL A 392 15.72 47.84 7.52
CA VAL A 392 16.24 47.20 6.29
C VAL A 392 17.76 47.04 6.32
N ALA A 393 18.52 47.99 6.87
CA ALA A 393 19.97 47.93 6.85
C ALA A 393 20.50 46.79 7.72
N THR A 394 19.95 46.63 8.92
CA THR A 394 20.33 45.53 9.83
C THR A 394 19.86 44.18 9.28
N VAL A 395 18.63 44.08 8.77
CA VAL A 395 18.12 42.84 8.14
C VAL A 395 18.99 42.44 6.96
N GLN A 396 19.29 43.37 6.04
CA GLN A 396 20.15 43.12 4.89
C GLN A 396 21.57 42.70 5.30
N SER A 397 22.14 43.33 6.33
CA SER A 397 23.43 42.94 6.89
C SER A 397 23.42 41.51 7.41
N ILE A 398 22.40 41.12 8.20
CA ILE A 398 22.27 39.76 8.75
C ILE A 398 22.11 38.73 7.62
N PHE A 399 21.26 38.99 6.64
CA PHE A 399 21.08 38.14 5.47
C PHE A 399 22.38 37.97 4.66
N THR A 400 23.13 39.05 4.45
CA THR A 400 24.43 39.04 3.76
C THR A 400 25.47 38.24 4.54
N GLN A 401 25.56 38.43 5.86
CA GLN A 401 26.47 37.66 6.73
C GLN A 401 26.17 36.15 6.71
N ASN A 402 24.92 35.77 6.47
CA ASN A 402 24.50 34.37 6.36
C ASN A 402 24.52 33.84 4.91
N GLY A 403 25.07 34.59 3.96
CA GLY A 403 25.25 34.13 2.57
C GLY A 403 24.03 34.29 1.66
N TYR A 404 23.00 35.03 2.09
CA TYR A 404 21.78 35.29 1.32
C TYR A 404 21.56 36.80 1.11
N PRO A 405 22.47 37.51 0.40
CA PRO A 405 22.38 38.96 0.26
C PRO A 405 21.06 39.38 -0.39
N LEU A 406 20.29 40.23 0.30
CA LEU A 406 19.06 40.79 -0.23
C LEU A 406 19.40 41.91 -1.24
N THR A 407 18.77 41.88 -2.40
CA THR A 407 18.96 42.88 -3.46
C THR A 407 17.63 43.50 -3.88
N GLY A 408 17.68 44.72 -4.42
CA GLY A 408 16.48 45.45 -4.85
C GLY A 408 15.72 46.10 -3.70
N ASN A 409 14.42 46.32 -3.90
CA ASN A 409 13.53 46.88 -2.89
C ASN A 409 13.21 45.82 -1.84
N ILE A 410 13.48 46.09 -0.56
CA ILE A 410 13.27 45.17 0.55
C ILE A 410 12.07 45.65 1.36
N VAL A 411 11.05 44.81 1.48
CA VAL A 411 9.86 45.07 2.28
C VAL A 411 9.83 44.08 3.45
N ILE A 412 9.80 44.60 4.66
CA ILE A 412 9.63 43.82 5.88
C ILE A 412 8.15 43.98 6.29
N THR A 413 7.50 42.89 6.66
CA THR A 413 6.10 42.92 7.09
C THR A 413 5.88 41.90 8.20
N SER A 414 5.40 42.35 9.35
CA SER A 414 4.95 41.48 10.43
C SER A 414 3.62 40.83 10.08
N SER A 415 3.44 39.55 10.44
CA SER A 415 2.14 38.89 10.27
C SER A 415 1.10 39.59 11.17
N PRO A 416 -0.06 39.99 10.63
CA PRO A 416 -1.11 40.61 11.45
C PRO A 416 -1.74 39.66 12.47
N TYR A 417 -1.55 38.34 12.30
CA TYR A 417 -2.08 37.29 13.18
C TYR A 417 -1.01 36.69 14.11
N ALA A 418 0.25 37.07 13.91
CA ALA A 418 1.41 36.49 14.58
C ALA A 418 2.56 37.51 14.69
N THR A 419 2.23 38.74 15.11
CA THR A 419 3.10 39.92 15.06
C THR A 419 4.40 39.79 15.85
N ASP A 420 4.45 38.88 16.82
CA ASP A 420 5.55 38.62 17.75
C ASP A 420 6.36 37.36 17.41
N ARG A 421 5.97 36.62 16.36
CA ARG A 421 6.62 35.35 16.01
C ARG A 421 6.85 35.12 14.50
N VAL A 422 6.14 35.80 13.60
CA VAL A 422 6.31 35.62 12.15
C VAL A 422 6.41 36.97 11.42
N TRP A 423 7.45 37.08 10.59
CA TRP A 423 7.68 38.20 9.68
C TRP A 423 7.92 37.68 8.26
N THR A 424 7.65 38.52 7.28
CA THR A 424 8.04 38.30 5.88
C THR A 424 9.08 39.34 5.50
N VAL A 425 10.08 38.91 4.74
CA VAL A 425 11.11 39.76 4.15
C VAL A 425 11.06 39.50 2.66
N GLN A 426 10.44 40.42 1.93
CA GLN A 426 10.21 40.31 0.50
C GLN A 426 11.18 41.20 -0.26
N THR A 427 11.75 40.66 -1.34
CA THR A 427 12.48 41.43 -2.35
C THR A 427 11.68 41.44 -3.66
N ASN A 428 12.23 42.06 -4.71
CA ASN A 428 11.63 42.00 -6.04
C ASN A 428 11.55 40.57 -6.62
N SER A 429 12.41 39.66 -6.16
CA SER A 429 12.53 38.31 -6.72
C SER A 429 12.29 37.19 -5.72
N GLU A 430 12.39 37.46 -4.41
CA GLU A 430 12.36 36.45 -3.36
C GLU A 430 11.40 36.81 -2.24
N ASN A 431 10.84 35.78 -1.60
CA ASN A 431 10.03 35.94 -0.41
C ASN A 431 10.56 35.02 0.69
N TYR A 432 10.99 35.62 1.80
CA TYR A 432 11.46 34.90 2.97
C TYR A 432 10.46 35.03 4.11
N THR A 433 10.22 33.93 4.81
CA THR A 433 9.47 33.90 6.07
C THR A 433 10.44 33.75 7.21
N VAL A 434 10.48 34.71 8.13
CA VAL A 434 11.25 34.64 9.37
C VAL A 434 10.32 34.20 10.50
N ARG A 435 10.68 33.11 11.18
CA ARG A 435 9.88 32.51 12.26
C ARG A 435 10.69 32.46 13.55
N LYS A 436 10.08 32.89 14.64
CA LYS A 436 10.58 32.69 16.00
C LYS A 436 10.27 31.27 16.45
N GLU A 437 11.30 30.51 16.80
CA GLU A 437 11.19 29.10 17.17
C GLU A 437 11.82 28.88 18.55
N GLY A 438 11.09 28.20 19.44
CA GLY A 438 11.56 27.83 20.77
C GLY A 438 12.23 26.45 20.77
N SER A 439 13.27 26.29 21.59
CA SER A 439 13.89 25.00 21.87
C SER A 439 14.36 24.93 23.34
N ASP A 440 14.71 23.73 23.81
CA ASP A 440 15.36 23.50 25.12
C ASP A 440 16.67 24.30 25.29
N SER A 441 17.26 24.80 24.19
CA SER A 441 18.50 25.58 24.15
C SER A 441 18.30 27.10 24.05
N GLY A 442 17.04 27.58 24.08
CA GLY A 442 16.67 28.98 23.93
C GLY A 442 15.89 29.29 22.65
N VAL A 443 15.59 30.57 22.44
CA VAL A 443 14.83 31.08 21.29
C VAL A 443 15.77 31.30 20.09
N SER A 444 15.31 30.96 18.88
CA SER A 444 15.98 31.24 17.61
C SER A 444 15.04 31.94 16.63
N LEU A 445 15.62 32.63 15.63
CA LEU A 445 14.89 33.12 14.46
C LEU A 445 15.35 32.34 13.23
N ALA A 446 14.46 31.51 12.69
CA ALA A 446 14.71 30.71 11.50
C ALA A 446 14.21 31.46 10.26
N VAL A 447 15.05 31.55 9.24
CA VAL A 447 14.71 32.16 7.96
C VAL A 447 14.45 31.07 6.93
N TYR A 448 13.26 31.11 6.35
CA TYR A 448 12.80 30.17 5.35
C TYR A 448 12.55 30.87 4.02
N GLN A 449 12.66 30.13 2.92
CA GLN A 449 12.16 30.53 1.61
C GLN A 449 10.96 29.66 1.22
N THR A 450 9.98 30.21 0.51
CA THR A 450 8.83 29.45 0.01
C THR A 450 9.26 28.43 -1.05
N VAL A 451 8.76 27.21 -0.92
CA VAL A 451 8.95 26.10 -1.87
C VAL A 451 7.63 25.34 -2.05
N VAL A 452 7.59 24.37 -2.96
CA VAL A 452 6.40 23.54 -3.16
C VAL A 452 6.32 22.45 -2.09
N ALA A 453 5.18 22.30 -1.41
CA ALA A 453 5.00 21.22 -0.44
C ALA A 453 4.83 19.86 -1.13
N ALA A 454 5.21 18.78 -0.45
CA ALA A 454 4.90 17.41 -0.83
C ALA A 454 3.40 17.11 -0.74
N ILE A 455 2.99 16.03 -1.40
CA ILE A 455 1.62 15.51 -1.39
C ILE A 455 1.63 14.10 -0.79
N LEU A 456 0.84 13.88 0.27
CA LEU A 456 0.66 12.61 1.00
C LEU A 456 -0.78 12.10 0.91
N ALA A 457 -1.53 12.49 -0.12
CA ALA A 457 -2.95 12.17 -0.24
C ALA A 457 -3.19 10.65 -0.23
N ASN A 458 -4.02 10.17 0.70
CA ASN A 458 -4.31 8.75 0.91
C ASN A 458 -3.08 7.86 1.19
N ALA A 459 -1.94 8.44 1.61
CA ALA A 459 -0.75 7.65 1.94
C ALA A 459 -1.03 6.77 3.17
N PHE A 460 -0.57 5.52 3.13
CA PHE A 460 -0.66 4.57 4.23
C PHE A 460 0.61 4.63 5.09
N MET A 461 0.56 5.31 6.23
CA MET A 461 1.72 5.69 7.04
C MET A 461 1.63 5.14 8.47
N LYS A 462 1.18 3.89 8.61
CA LYS A 462 1.12 3.21 9.91
C LYS A 462 2.51 3.11 10.54
N ASP A 463 2.65 3.42 11.82
CA ASP A 463 3.92 3.32 12.55
C ASP A 463 5.05 4.21 11.99
N VAL A 464 4.75 5.19 11.13
CA VAL A 464 5.75 6.10 10.52
C VAL A 464 6.44 6.98 11.56
N ILE A 465 7.72 7.28 11.38
CA ILE A 465 8.46 8.21 12.25
C ILE A 465 8.68 9.53 11.51
N LEU A 466 8.00 10.58 11.96
CA LEU A 466 8.04 11.95 11.43
C LEU A 466 8.60 12.95 12.46
N THR A 467 9.41 12.46 13.41
CA THR A 467 10.09 13.28 14.42
C THR A 467 10.83 14.45 13.74
N SER A 468 10.58 15.67 14.19
CA SER A 468 11.17 16.90 13.66
C SER A 468 10.97 17.12 12.15
N ALA A 469 10.00 16.45 11.53
CA ALA A 469 9.70 16.65 10.11
C ALA A 469 9.07 18.02 9.86
N ASN A 470 9.40 18.63 8.73
CA ASN A 470 8.73 19.84 8.26
C ASN A 470 7.55 19.45 7.36
N LEU A 471 6.34 19.69 7.86
CA LEU A 471 5.06 19.41 7.22
C LEU A 471 4.24 20.69 6.93
N PHE A 472 4.89 21.85 6.93
CA PHE A 472 4.25 23.16 6.75
C PHE A 472 3.47 23.25 5.41
N ASN A 473 2.15 23.46 5.47
CA ASN A 473 1.20 23.36 4.35
C ASN A 473 1.29 22.06 3.51
N VAL A 474 1.74 20.94 4.08
CA VAL A 474 1.69 19.66 3.36
C VAL A 474 0.25 19.24 3.12
N ARG A 475 -0.03 18.73 1.92
CA ARG A 475 -1.34 18.18 1.55
C ARG A 475 -1.38 16.70 1.88
N ALA A 476 -2.05 16.32 2.95
CA ALA A 476 -2.20 14.94 3.41
C ALA A 476 -3.67 14.50 3.58
N PRO A 477 -4.60 14.85 2.65
CA PRO A 477 -5.99 14.47 2.81
C PRO A 477 -6.14 12.94 2.75
N GLY A 478 -6.91 12.36 3.66
CA GLY A 478 -7.11 10.91 3.72
C GLY A 478 -5.88 10.10 4.15
N ALA A 479 -4.77 10.75 4.52
CA ALA A 479 -3.57 10.06 4.99
C ALA A 479 -3.86 9.22 6.24
N GLN A 480 -3.18 8.08 6.35
CA GLN A 480 -3.41 7.10 7.40
C GLN A 480 -2.19 7.07 8.33
N ILE A 481 -2.15 7.96 9.32
CA ILE A 481 -1.02 8.18 10.25
C ILE A 481 -1.43 7.73 11.65
N TYR A 482 -1.33 6.43 11.91
CA TYR A 482 -1.78 5.83 13.17
C TYR A 482 -0.83 4.73 13.68
N GLY A 483 -1.16 4.12 14.81
CA GLY A 483 -0.33 3.08 15.44
C GLY A 483 0.73 3.70 16.33
N SER A 484 1.97 3.23 16.20
CA SER A 484 3.15 3.77 16.88
C SER A 484 3.76 4.96 16.13
N ALA A 485 2.99 5.63 15.27
CA ALA A 485 3.46 6.76 14.49
C ALA A 485 3.95 7.89 15.40
N LYS A 486 5.08 8.50 15.04
CA LYS A 486 5.73 9.54 15.87
C LYS A 486 5.74 10.87 15.14
N LEU A 487 4.95 11.80 15.65
CA LEU A 487 5.05 13.23 15.39
C LEU A 487 5.38 13.87 16.74
N ASP A 488 6.52 14.56 16.86
CA ASP A 488 6.90 15.22 18.11
C ASP A 488 6.61 16.72 18.04
N GLY A 489 6.75 17.42 19.17
CA GLY A 489 6.53 18.87 19.24
C GLY A 489 7.48 19.71 18.37
N ASN A 490 8.56 19.10 17.85
CA ASN A 490 9.52 19.76 16.94
C ASN A 490 9.08 19.72 15.47
N ALA A 491 8.09 18.89 15.12
CA ALA A 491 7.56 18.86 13.76
C ALA A 491 6.82 20.17 13.45
N ILE A 492 7.07 20.73 12.26
CA ILE A 492 6.42 21.97 11.81
C ILE A 492 5.13 21.60 11.08
N LEU A 493 3.98 21.81 11.71
CA LEU A 493 2.68 21.40 11.16
C LEU A 493 1.81 22.57 10.68
N GLU A 494 2.24 23.82 10.87
CA GLU A 494 1.42 25.00 10.54
C GLU A 494 0.85 24.94 9.12
N GLY A 495 -0.47 25.09 9.01
CA GLY A 495 -1.24 25.06 7.77
C GLY A 495 -1.35 23.70 7.06
N ALA A 496 -0.83 22.61 7.64
CA ALA A 496 -0.97 21.27 7.07
C ALA A 496 -2.43 20.88 6.88
N GLN A 497 -2.72 20.11 5.82
CA GLN A 497 -4.06 19.68 5.44
C GLN A 497 -4.20 18.17 5.69
N PHE A 498 -4.79 17.80 6.84
CA PHE A 498 -5.09 16.43 7.26
C PHE A 498 -6.60 16.15 7.20
N ASP A 499 -7.33 16.83 6.30
CA ASP A 499 -8.75 16.58 6.14
C ASP A 499 -9.01 15.12 5.74
N ASN A 500 -10.04 14.49 6.31
CA ASN A 500 -10.34 13.06 6.13
C ASN A 500 -9.22 12.09 6.58
N ALA A 501 -8.13 12.57 7.20
CA ALA A 501 -7.04 11.71 7.62
C ALA A 501 -7.44 10.84 8.81
N ASN A 502 -6.85 9.65 8.90
CA ASN A 502 -6.90 8.85 10.12
C ASN A 502 -5.64 9.09 10.93
N MET A 503 -5.80 9.77 12.06
CA MET A 503 -4.74 10.09 13.01
C MET A 503 -5.12 9.61 14.42
N GLY A 504 -5.78 8.45 14.47
CA GLY A 504 -6.24 7.86 15.71
C GLY A 504 -5.11 7.53 16.68
N GLY A 505 -5.27 7.93 17.95
CA GLY A 505 -4.29 7.72 19.02
C GLY A 505 -2.99 8.53 18.87
N ILE A 506 -2.90 9.42 17.88
CA ILE A 506 -1.66 10.15 17.59
C ILE A 506 -1.21 10.98 18.79
N ASN A 507 0.10 11.01 19.03
CA ASN A 507 0.70 11.89 20.01
C ASN A 507 1.04 13.24 19.37
N LEU A 508 0.35 14.31 19.78
CA LEU A 508 0.58 15.69 19.37
C LEU A 508 0.79 16.60 20.60
N LYS A 509 1.30 16.04 21.69
CA LYS A 509 1.62 16.82 22.90
C LYS A 509 2.57 17.95 22.55
N GLN A 510 2.23 19.16 23.01
CA GLN A 510 3.01 20.38 22.80
C GLN A 510 3.25 20.73 21.33
N ALA A 511 2.50 20.13 20.39
CA ALA A 511 2.67 20.40 18.97
C ALA A 511 2.17 21.80 18.60
N GLN A 512 2.85 22.43 17.64
CA GLN A 512 2.45 23.71 17.05
C GLN A 512 1.56 23.46 15.84
N LEU A 513 0.24 23.55 16.04
CA LEU A 513 -0.78 23.14 15.06
C LEU A 513 -1.49 24.33 14.42
N TYR A 514 -0.82 25.48 14.29
CA TYR A 514 -1.47 26.71 13.84
C TYR A 514 -2.12 26.55 12.45
N GLY A 515 -3.40 26.91 12.33
CA GLY A 515 -4.18 26.80 11.09
C GLY A 515 -4.22 25.43 10.42
N VAL A 516 -3.96 24.35 11.15
CA VAL A 516 -4.06 22.98 10.62
C VAL A 516 -5.52 22.65 10.32
N ASN A 517 -5.74 21.97 9.20
CA ASN A 517 -7.05 21.47 8.83
C ASN A 517 -7.16 19.98 9.19
N PHE A 518 -8.03 19.66 10.14
CA PHE A 518 -8.41 18.30 10.56
C PHE A 518 -9.89 18.01 10.23
N ASP A 519 -10.49 18.71 9.28
CA ASP A 519 -11.89 18.52 8.92
C ASP A 519 -12.16 17.06 8.55
N TYR A 520 -13.22 16.47 9.09
CA TYR A 520 -13.57 15.06 8.89
C TYR A 520 -12.49 14.03 9.32
N ALA A 521 -11.43 14.44 10.02
CA ALA A 521 -10.39 13.53 10.44
C ALA A 521 -10.83 12.62 11.60
N THR A 522 -10.29 11.40 11.66
CA THR A 522 -10.37 10.54 12.84
C THR A 522 -9.23 10.89 13.80
N LEU A 523 -9.56 11.46 14.96
CA LEU A 523 -8.62 11.85 16.02
C LEU A 523 -9.03 11.24 17.37
N THR A 524 -9.73 10.11 17.36
CA THR A 524 -10.12 9.40 18.57
C THR A 524 -8.88 9.05 19.40
N GLY A 525 -8.90 9.31 20.70
CA GLY A 525 -7.75 9.07 21.61
C GLY A 525 -6.52 9.93 21.33
N ALA A 526 -6.57 10.91 20.42
CA ALA A 526 -5.43 11.76 20.11
C ALA A 526 -5.01 12.60 21.33
N GLN A 527 -3.70 12.81 21.47
CA GLN A 527 -3.10 13.47 22.62
C GLN A 527 -2.68 14.89 22.23
N PHE A 528 -3.45 15.91 22.64
CA PHE A 528 -3.20 17.33 22.36
C PHE A 528 -2.72 18.12 23.59
N GLN A 529 -2.18 17.45 24.62
CA GLN A 529 -1.87 18.14 25.86
C GLN A 529 -0.80 19.23 25.65
N GLY A 530 -1.09 20.45 26.05
CA GLY A 530 -0.21 21.61 25.83
C GLY A 530 -0.04 22.03 24.36
N ALA A 531 -0.78 21.44 23.42
CA ALA A 531 -0.68 21.78 22.00
C ALA A 531 -1.24 23.19 21.72
N GLU A 532 -0.71 23.83 20.68
CA GLU A 532 -1.15 25.16 20.24
C GLU A 532 -2.01 25.06 18.99
N LEU A 533 -3.33 25.16 19.15
CA LEU A 533 -4.31 25.11 18.07
C LEU A 533 -4.95 26.51 17.90
N THR A 534 -4.15 27.45 17.40
CA THR A 534 -4.60 28.84 17.16
C THR A 534 -4.42 29.25 15.70
N VAL A 535 -4.70 30.50 15.36
CA VAL A 535 -4.57 31.00 13.98
C VAL A 535 -3.13 30.87 13.44
N ALA A 536 -3.02 30.42 12.19
CA ALA A 536 -1.78 30.48 11.42
C ALA A 536 -1.36 31.93 11.18
N ALA A 537 -0.09 32.14 10.85
CA ALA A 537 0.42 33.47 10.50
C ALA A 537 -0.27 34.06 9.25
N THR A 538 -0.95 33.23 8.46
CA THR A 538 -1.76 33.62 7.31
C THR A 538 -3.22 33.94 7.65
N GLY A 539 -3.64 33.75 8.91
CA GLY A 539 -5.01 34.00 9.40
C GLY A 539 -5.95 32.80 9.35
N GLY A 540 -5.50 31.65 8.82
CA GLY A 540 -6.28 30.41 8.85
C GLY A 540 -6.44 29.89 10.27
N ALA A 541 -7.68 29.70 10.73
CA ALA A 541 -7.97 29.05 12.00
C ALA A 541 -7.73 27.54 11.92
N VAL A 542 -7.43 26.90 13.06
CA VAL A 542 -7.45 25.44 13.13
C VAL A 542 -8.89 24.98 13.00
N SER A 543 -9.12 24.04 12.09
CA SER A 543 -10.45 23.48 11.87
C SER A 543 -10.47 22.00 12.21
N LEU A 544 -11.41 21.62 13.06
CA LEU A 544 -11.75 20.24 13.42
C LEU A 544 -13.22 19.98 13.04
N THR A 545 -13.70 20.62 11.97
CA THR A 545 -15.10 20.57 11.59
C THR A 545 -15.48 19.14 11.25
N ARG A 546 -16.52 18.61 11.90
CA ARG A 546 -16.98 17.22 11.75
C ARG A 546 -15.88 16.17 12.01
N ALA A 547 -14.82 16.51 12.73
CA ALA A 547 -13.78 15.57 13.14
C ALA A 547 -14.28 14.67 14.27
N ASN A 548 -13.71 13.47 14.40
CA ASN A 548 -14.00 12.59 15.52
C ASN A 548 -12.96 12.76 16.63
N LEU A 549 -13.40 13.28 17.78
CA LEU A 549 -12.54 13.63 18.92
C LEU A 549 -12.80 12.77 20.16
N GLN A 550 -13.46 11.62 20.02
CA GLN A 550 -13.79 10.74 21.14
C GLN A 550 -12.53 10.35 21.92
N GLY A 551 -12.51 10.52 23.25
CA GLY A 551 -11.32 10.22 24.06
C GLY A 551 -10.09 11.11 23.82
N ALA A 552 -10.16 12.09 22.91
CA ALA A 552 -9.05 13.01 22.67
C ALA A 552 -8.81 13.88 23.92
N ASN A 553 -7.54 14.21 24.18
CA ASN A 553 -7.16 14.93 25.39
C ASN A 553 -6.55 16.29 25.07
N PHE A 554 -7.28 17.36 25.39
CA PHE A 554 -6.91 18.75 25.15
C PHE A 554 -6.38 19.48 26.38
N SER A 555 -6.04 18.79 27.48
CA SER A 555 -5.53 19.43 28.71
C SER A 555 -4.41 20.42 28.41
N ASP A 556 -4.52 21.64 28.95
CA ASP A 556 -3.54 22.72 28.79
C ASP A 556 -3.30 23.20 27.34
N SER A 557 -4.13 22.77 26.38
CA SER A 557 -4.04 23.26 25.00
C SER A 557 -4.53 24.69 24.85
N LYS A 558 -4.02 25.38 23.84
CA LYS A 558 -4.47 26.74 23.45
C LYS A 558 -5.42 26.63 22.27
N LEU A 559 -6.67 27.08 22.46
CA LEU A 559 -7.77 26.88 21.50
C LEU A 559 -8.38 28.19 20.97
N ALA A 560 -7.64 29.31 21.04
CA ALA A 560 -8.13 30.58 20.50
C ALA A 560 -8.48 30.44 19.01
N ASP A 561 -9.69 30.84 18.64
CA ASP A 561 -10.22 30.79 17.27
C ASP A 561 -10.36 29.38 16.65
N ALA A 562 -10.05 28.31 17.40
CA ALA A 562 -10.23 26.95 16.91
C ALA A 562 -11.71 26.66 16.61
N ILE A 563 -11.94 25.88 15.54
CA ILE A 563 -13.28 25.57 15.03
C ILE A 563 -13.61 24.11 15.29
N PHE A 564 -14.58 23.85 16.16
CA PHE A 564 -15.07 22.50 16.47
C PHE A 564 -16.45 22.20 15.89
N THR A 565 -16.96 23.00 14.95
CA THR A 565 -18.29 22.85 14.33
C THR A 565 -18.62 21.38 14.03
N ASP A 566 -19.69 20.87 14.64
CA ASP A 566 -20.18 19.50 14.47
C ASP A 566 -19.15 18.37 14.77
N ALA A 567 -18.09 18.66 15.54
CA ALA A 567 -17.12 17.64 15.94
C ALA A 567 -17.75 16.62 16.91
N ALA A 568 -17.41 15.35 16.73
CA ALA A 568 -17.91 14.26 17.57
C ALA A 568 -17.12 14.21 18.89
N VAL A 569 -17.67 14.82 19.94
CA VAL A 569 -17.07 14.91 21.29
C VAL A 569 -17.82 14.01 22.26
N SER A 570 -17.08 13.20 23.00
CA SER A 570 -17.63 12.34 24.06
C SER A 570 -17.55 13.06 25.40
N VAL A 571 -18.63 13.04 26.18
CA VAL A 571 -18.77 13.88 27.38
C VAL A 571 -18.92 13.06 28.66
N ALA A 572 -18.37 13.56 29.76
CA ALA A 572 -18.47 12.94 31.07
C ALA A 572 -19.83 13.17 31.72
N ASN A 573 -20.24 12.22 32.57
CA ASN A 573 -21.37 12.35 33.46
C ASN A 573 -21.05 13.37 34.58
N PRO A 574 -21.88 14.40 34.80
CA PRO A 574 -21.69 15.40 35.85
C PRO A 574 -21.68 14.81 37.27
N ALA A 575 -22.40 13.71 37.51
CA ALA A 575 -22.44 13.05 38.82
C ALA A 575 -21.21 12.16 39.09
N ASN A 576 -20.53 11.73 38.03
CA ASN A 576 -19.33 10.91 38.12
C ASN A 576 -18.47 11.16 36.89
N ALA A 577 -17.45 12.02 37.03
CA ALA A 577 -16.58 12.43 35.93
C ALA A 577 -15.86 11.24 35.25
N SER A 578 -15.74 10.09 35.92
CA SER A 578 -15.17 8.86 35.36
C SER A 578 -16.16 8.05 34.52
N VAL A 579 -17.45 8.40 34.52
CA VAL A 579 -18.50 7.72 33.75
C VAL A 579 -18.80 8.54 32.51
N THR A 580 -18.61 7.96 31.33
CA THR A 580 -18.93 8.61 30.05
C THR A 580 -20.42 8.56 29.75
N TRP A 581 -21.03 9.66 29.31
CA TRP A 581 -22.33 9.60 28.62
C TRP A 581 -22.18 9.15 27.17
N GLY A 582 -21.05 9.45 26.52
CA GLY A 582 -20.77 9.10 25.13
C GLY A 582 -20.84 10.32 24.22
N VAL A 583 -20.94 10.10 22.91
CA VAL A 583 -21.11 11.15 21.90
C VAL A 583 -22.59 11.48 21.75
N TRP A 584 -22.96 12.75 21.84
CA TRP A 584 -24.34 13.16 21.59
C TRP A 584 -24.73 12.89 20.13
N LEU A 585 -25.85 12.21 19.90
CA LEU A 585 -26.32 11.87 18.54
C LEU A 585 -27.53 12.71 18.14
N PHE A 586 -28.55 12.75 19.00
CA PHE A 586 -29.78 13.50 18.79
C PHE A 586 -30.60 13.53 20.10
N ASP A 587 -31.65 14.35 20.12
CA ASP A 587 -32.68 14.33 21.16
C ASP A 587 -34.08 14.19 20.56
N THR A 588 -35.02 13.65 21.32
CA THR A 588 -36.43 13.49 20.92
C THR A 588 -37.36 13.84 22.07
N LEU A 589 -38.59 14.28 21.79
CA LEU A 589 -39.59 14.54 22.85
C LEU A 589 -39.88 13.27 23.67
N CYS A 590 -39.84 13.39 24.99
CA CYS A 590 -40.15 12.33 25.93
C CYS A 590 -41.67 12.27 26.16
N SER A 591 -42.36 11.43 25.39
CA SER A 591 -43.77 11.13 25.66
C SER A 591 -43.91 10.24 26.91
N THR A 592 -45.01 10.38 27.64
CA THR A 592 -45.32 9.54 28.80
C THR A 592 -45.38 8.05 28.45
N GLY A 593 -45.77 7.71 27.22
CA GLY A 593 -45.76 6.34 26.70
C GLY A 593 -44.35 5.77 26.55
N LEU A 594 -43.44 6.49 25.87
CA LEU A 594 -42.07 6.03 25.63
C LEU A 594 -41.32 5.73 26.93
N LEU A 595 -41.48 6.58 27.94
CA LEU A 595 -40.83 6.40 29.23
C LEU A 595 -41.32 5.13 29.97
N GLY A 596 -42.64 4.90 29.96
CA GLY A 596 -43.24 3.70 30.54
C GLY A 596 -42.80 2.42 29.83
N GLU A 597 -42.70 2.46 28.49
CA GLU A 597 -42.22 1.35 27.67
C GLU A 597 -40.75 1.00 27.96
N ILE A 598 -39.86 1.99 28.05
CA ILE A 598 -38.45 1.77 28.42
C ILE A 598 -38.36 1.13 29.81
N GLN A 599 -39.14 1.63 30.79
CA GLN A 599 -39.13 1.10 32.15
C GLN A 599 -39.65 -0.33 32.25
N ALA A 600 -40.66 -0.69 31.44
CA ALA A 600 -41.20 -2.05 31.38
C ALA A 600 -40.19 -3.04 30.77
N ALA A 601 -39.49 -2.65 29.69
CA ALA A 601 -38.51 -3.51 29.00
C ALA A 601 -37.28 -3.85 29.84
N VAL A 602 -36.89 -3.00 30.79
CA VAL A 602 -35.78 -3.27 31.72
C VAL A 602 -36.11 -4.40 32.71
N ASN A 603 -37.39 -4.54 33.08
CA ASN A 603 -37.80 -5.36 34.23
C ASN A 603 -38.14 -6.84 33.89
N SER A 604 -37.87 -7.33 32.68
CA SER A 604 -38.50 -8.56 32.12
C SER A 604 -37.56 -9.73 31.71
N VAL A 605 -36.48 -10.05 32.44
CA VAL A 605 -35.46 -11.05 32.00
C VAL A 605 -35.28 -12.22 32.99
N GLU A 606 -35.60 -13.48 32.61
CA GLU A 606 -35.08 -14.74 33.24
C GLU A 606 -35.16 -16.00 32.32
N LEU A 607 -34.17 -16.92 32.38
CA LEU A 607 -33.77 -17.80 31.25
C LEU A 607 -33.97 -19.34 31.43
N ALA A 608 -34.47 -19.82 32.56
CA ALA A 608 -34.11 -21.16 33.07
C ALA A 608 -34.95 -22.39 32.63
N THR A 609 -35.98 -22.26 31.78
CA THR A 609 -37.07 -23.30 31.75
C THR A 609 -37.13 -24.24 30.53
N GLU A 610 -36.29 -24.08 29.48
CA GLU A 610 -36.51 -24.78 28.19
C GLU A 610 -35.61 -26.01 27.86
N ILE A 611 -34.65 -26.41 28.72
CA ILE A 611 -33.74 -27.54 28.42
C ILE A 611 -34.30 -28.92 28.87
N LEU A 612 -35.26 -28.92 29.78
CA LEU A 612 -35.85 -30.12 30.41
C LEU A 612 -36.40 -31.21 29.46
N PRO A 613 -36.92 -30.92 28.25
CA PRO A 613 -37.47 -31.97 27.38
C PRO A 613 -36.44 -32.93 26.76
N TYR A 614 -35.17 -32.51 26.62
CA TYR A 614 -34.14 -33.29 25.93
C TYR A 614 -33.42 -34.29 26.84
N ILE A 615 -33.56 -34.14 28.16
CA ILE A 615 -32.92 -34.99 29.16
C ILE A 615 -33.94 -35.29 30.28
N GLN A 616 -34.80 -36.28 30.02
CA GLN A 616 -35.81 -36.74 30.96
C GLN A 616 -35.31 -37.97 31.74
N GLN A 617 -35.64 -38.04 33.03
CA GLN A 617 -35.34 -39.20 33.85
C GLN A 617 -36.01 -40.45 33.26
N GLY A 618 -35.23 -41.50 32.99
CA GLY A 618 -35.73 -42.71 32.34
C GLY A 618 -34.76 -43.24 31.29
N LYS A 619 -35.28 -43.81 30.20
CA LYS A 619 -34.44 -44.32 29.11
C LYS A 619 -33.83 -43.18 28.30
N ILE A 620 -32.61 -43.37 27.82
CA ILE A 620 -31.94 -42.42 26.93
C ILE A 620 -32.78 -42.16 25.66
N SER A 621 -32.86 -40.89 25.24
CA SER A 621 -33.57 -40.52 24.01
C SER A 621 -32.77 -40.94 22.76
N LYS A 622 -33.47 -41.20 21.65
CA LYS A 622 -32.82 -41.56 20.37
C LYS A 622 -31.91 -40.45 19.85
N GLN A 623 -32.27 -39.20 20.13
CA GLN A 623 -31.50 -38.02 19.76
C GLN A 623 -30.18 -37.97 20.53
N LEU A 624 -30.21 -38.22 21.85
CA LEU A 624 -29.00 -38.24 22.65
C LEU A 624 -28.11 -39.44 22.26
N GLN A 625 -28.69 -40.61 22.01
CA GLN A 625 -27.95 -41.77 21.46
C GLN A 625 -27.27 -41.47 20.10
N ALA A 626 -27.94 -40.73 19.21
CA ALA A 626 -27.36 -40.33 17.93
C ALA A 626 -26.16 -39.39 18.10
N GLY A 627 -26.22 -38.47 19.07
CA GLY A 627 -25.11 -37.61 19.45
C GLY A 627 -23.88 -38.37 19.93
N PHE A 628 -24.05 -39.40 20.77
CA PHE A 628 -22.94 -40.29 21.15
C PHE A 628 -22.36 -41.05 19.95
N ARG A 629 -23.20 -41.51 19.00
CA ARG A 629 -22.73 -42.23 17.80
C ARG A 629 -21.90 -41.35 16.86
N GLN A 630 -22.24 -40.07 16.73
CA GLN A 630 -21.45 -39.12 15.93
C GLN A 630 -20.04 -38.91 16.48
N GLN A 631 -19.84 -39.15 17.78
CA GLN A 631 -18.54 -39.13 18.44
C GLN A 631 -17.89 -40.53 18.49
N GLY A 632 -18.38 -41.48 17.70
CA GLY A 632 -17.86 -42.85 17.61
C GLY A 632 -18.24 -43.77 18.77
N ILE A 633 -19.16 -43.35 19.65
CA ILE A 633 -19.52 -44.10 20.88
C ILE A 633 -20.90 -44.72 20.72
N THR A 634 -20.99 -46.04 20.87
CA THR A 634 -22.27 -46.77 20.80
C THR A 634 -22.84 -46.97 22.20
N ILE A 635 -23.95 -46.31 22.49
CA ILE A 635 -24.74 -46.51 23.73
C ILE A 635 -25.93 -47.43 23.45
N SER A 636 -26.18 -48.38 24.36
CA SER A 636 -27.26 -49.35 24.26
C SER A 636 -28.65 -48.73 24.45
N ASP A 637 -29.67 -49.40 23.91
CA ASP A 637 -31.08 -49.01 24.05
C ASP A 637 -31.63 -49.13 25.49
N ASN A 638 -30.85 -49.74 26.39
CA ASN A 638 -31.20 -49.91 27.80
C ASN A 638 -30.49 -48.90 28.71
N ALA A 639 -29.71 -47.97 28.15
CA ALA A 639 -29.04 -46.94 28.93
C ALA A 639 -30.05 -46.02 29.63
N LEU A 640 -29.77 -45.72 30.90
CA LEU A 640 -30.66 -44.99 31.80
C LEU A 640 -30.10 -43.60 32.11
N VAL A 641 -30.91 -42.59 31.88
CA VAL A 641 -30.69 -41.19 32.27
C VAL A 641 -31.27 -40.99 33.66
N THR A 642 -30.42 -40.57 34.59
CA THR A 642 -30.81 -40.24 35.97
C THR A 642 -30.42 -38.80 36.29
N ILE A 643 -31.29 -38.10 37.00
CA ILE A 643 -31.02 -36.75 37.52
C ILE A 643 -30.38 -36.91 38.90
N GLN A 644 -29.23 -36.27 39.12
CA GLN A 644 -28.58 -36.25 40.43
C GLN A 644 -29.25 -35.20 41.32
N GLN A 645 -29.43 -35.53 42.61
CA GLN A 645 -30.30 -34.78 43.53
C GLN A 645 -29.78 -33.37 43.90
N TYR A 646 -28.59 -32.97 43.42
CA TYR A 646 -27.90 -31.75 43.86
C TYR A 646 -27.26 -30.90 42.73
N GLY A 647 -27.66 -31.02 41.45
CA GLY A 647 -27.15 -30.11 40.40
C GLY A 647 -27.77 -30.31 39.00
N PRO A 648 -27.52 -29.39 38.04
CA PRO A 648 -28.11 -29.40 36.69
C PRO A 648 -27.36 -30.33 35.73
N TYR A 649 -26.95 -31.50 36.21
CA TYR A 649 -26.23 -32.51 35.43
C TYR A 649 -26.90 -33.87 35.58
N TRP A 650 -26.74 -34.67 34.54
CA TRP A 650 -27.40 -35.95 34.36
C TRP A 650 -26.38 -37.06 34.27
N THR A 651 -26.70 -38.23 34.83
CA THR A 651 -25.86 -39.43 34.66
C THR A 651 -26.55 -40.39 33.71
N ILE A 652 -25.83 -40.78 32.66
CA ILE A 652 -26.24 -41.85 31.75
C ILE A 652 -25.47 -43.12 32.12
N THR A 653 -26.18 -44.13 32.58
CA THR A 653 -25.62 -45.44 32.91
C THR A 653 -25.93 -46.43 31.79
N ASP A 654 -24.89 -46.97 31.16
CA ASP A 654 -24.98 -48.03 30.16
C ASP A 654 -24.10 -49.22 30.57
N GLY A 655 -24.72 -50.27 31.11
CA GLY A 655 -24.01 -51.41 31.68
C GLY A 655 -23.17 -51.03 32.92
N LYS A 656 -21.84 -51.16 32.82
CA LYS A 656 -20.89 -50.76 33.89
C LYS A 656 -20.32 -49.34 33.70
N THR A 657 -20.66 -48.67 32.60
CA THR A 657 -20.10 -47.36 32.25
C THR A 657 -21.07 -46.25 32.63
N ASN A 658 -20.55 -45.20 33.29
CA ASN A 658 -21.31 -44.01 33.67
C ASN A 658 -20.74 -42.78 32.96
N TYR A 659 -21.62 -42.05 32.28
CA TYR A 659 -21.33 -40.76 31.68
C TYR A 659 -22.02 -39.67 32.47
N VAL A 660 -21.29 -38.61 32.82
CA VAL A 660 -21.88 -37.37 33.35
C VAL A 660 -22.07 -36.42 32.18
N VAL A 661 -23.30 -35.93 32.03
CA VAL A 661 -23.72 -35.02 30.98
C VAL A 661 -24.15 -33.72 31.64
N PHE A 662 -23.62 -32.59 31.19
CA PHE A 662 -23.92 -31.28 31.75
C PHE A 662 -24.00 -30.23 30.65
N HIS A 663 -24.66 -29.11 30.95
CA HIS A 663 -24.77 -28.00 30.01
C HIS A 663 -23.39 -27.42 29.70
N SER A 664 -23.07 -27.21 28.42
CA SER A 664 -21.78 -26.64 28.02
C SER A 664 -21.86 -25.96 26.64
N CYS A 665 -20.75 -25.46 26.13
CA CYS A 665 -20.65 -24.82 24.83
C CYS A 665 -19.36 -25.23 24.13
N ASP A 666 -19.40 -25.27 22.80
CA ASP A 666 -18.19 -25.26 22.00
C ASP A 666 -17.74 -23.79 21.87
N SER A 667 -16.68 -23.41 22.59
CA SER A 667 -16.17 -22.03 22.62
C SER A 667 -15.53 -21.59 21.31
N GLU A 668 -15.18 -22.51 20.42
CA GLU A 668 -14.59 -22.19 19.11
C GLU A 668 -15.68 -21.98 18.04
N GLN A 669 -16.83 -22.65 18.17
CA GLN A 669 -17.94 -22.56 17.21
C GLN A 669 -19.16 -21.75 17.71
N TYR A 670 -19.15 -21.30 18.97
CA TYR A 670 -20.25 -20.56 19.62
C TYR A 670 -21.62 -21.24 19.49
N GLN A 671 -21.64 -22.58 19.53
CA GLN A 671 -22.86 -23.38 19.45
C GLN A 671 -23.19 -24.06 20.79
N PRO A 672 -24.49 -24.20 21.14
CA PRO A 672 -24.92 -24.93 22.33
C PRO A 672 -24.57 -26.41 22.21
N ALA A 673 -24.03 -26.99 23.29
CA ALA A 673 -23.68 -28.39 23.34
C ALA A 673 -23.98 -29.03 24.70
N LEU A 674 -23.97 -30.36 24.74
CA LEU A 674 -23.86 -31.10 26.00
C LEU A 674 -22.42 -31.54 26.18
N GLY A 675 -21.81 -31.09 27.27
CA GLY A 675 -20.49 -31.58 27.69
C GLY A 675 -20.65 -32.97 28.29
N VAL A 676 -19.85 -33.94 27.80
CA VAL A 676 -19.90 -35.32 28.28
C VAL A 676 -18.54 -35.70 28.86
N ALA A 677 -18.55 -36.23 30.09
CA ALA A 677 -17.38 -36.74 30.78
C ALA A 677 -17.60 -38.18 31.30
N LEU A 678 -16.54 -38.98 31.40
CA LEU A 678 -16.56 -40.32 31.98
C LEU A 678 -16.38 -40.25 33.51
N GLY A 679 -17.24 -40.92 34.29
CA GLY A 679 -17.11 -41.03 35.75
C GLY A 679 -18.37 -40.65 36.52
N THR A 680 -18.21 -40.19 37.77
CA THR A 680 -19.31 -39.87 38.70
C THR A 680 -19.26 -38.44 39.27
N SER A 681 -18.40 -37.54 38.75
CA SER A 681 -18.30 -36.15 39.23
C SER A 681 -18.48 -35.13 38.10
N ASP A 682 -19.09 -34.00 38.44
CA ASP A 682 -19.40 -32.84 37.60
C ASP A 682 -18.20 -31.89 37.34
N THR A 683 -17.11 -32.04 38.08
CA THR A 683 -15.87 -31.26 37.92
C THR A 683 -14.91 -31.80 36.86
N ALA A 684 -15.29 -32.86 36.13
CA ALA A 684 -14.45 -33.45 35.09
C ALA A 684 -14.52 -32.63 33.80
N ALA A 685 -13.37 -32.30 33.21
CA ALA A 685 -13.33 -31.63 31.91
C ALA A 685 -14.05 -32.47 30.84
N PRO A 686 -14.88 -31.86 29.97
CA PRO A 686 -15.63 -32.60 28.95
C PRO A 686 -14.65 -33.29 28.00
N GLN A 687 -14.86 -34.58 27.76
CA GLN A 687 -14.04 -35.36 26.83
C GLN A 687 -14.45 -35.13 25.38
N PHE A 688 -15.72 -34.82 25.16
CA PHE A 688 -16.27 -34.42 23.88
C PHE A 688 -17.57 -33.66 24.11
N PHE A 689 -17.99 -32.94 23.07
CA PHE A 689 -19.23 -32.19 23.05
C PHE A 689 -20.21 -32.88 22.10
N ILE A 690 -21.47 -32.98 22.52
CA ILE A 690 -22.57 -33.36 21.64
C ILE A 690 -23.25 -32.06 21.20
N PRO A 691 -23.10 -31.61 19.94
CA PRO A 691 -23.76 -30.40 19.46
C PRO A 691 -25.27 -30.58 19.53
N LEU A 692 -25.97 -29.60 20.09
CA LEU A 692 -27.42 -29.55 20.01
C LEU A 692 -27.77 -28.91 18.67
N TYR A 693 -27.92 -29.71 17.61
CA TYR A 693 -28.52 -29.26 16.36
C TYR A 693 -30.01 -28.99 16.59
N LEU A 694 -30.30 -27.77 17.07
CA LEU A 694 -31.65 -27.33 17.33
C LEU A 694 -32.25 -26.84 16.01
N GLU A 695 -32.86 -27.74 15.25
CA GLU A 695 -33.72 -27.34 14.14
C GLU A 695 -34.71 -26.25 14.60
N SER A 696 -34.88 -25.21 13.79
CA SER A 696 -35.90 -24.18 13.96
C SER A 696 -37.30 -24.81 13.91
N GLN A 697 -37.81 -25.29 15.03
CA GLN A 697 -39.16 -25.88 15.11
C GLN A 697 -40.27 -24.82 15.23
N LEU A 698 -39.94 -23.53 15.37
CA LEU A 698 -40.92 -22.43 15.29
C LEU A 698 -41.30 -22.20 13.82
N LYS A 699 -42.39 -22.84 13.41
CA LYS A 699 -42.97 -22.66 12.08
C LYS A 699 -43.64 -21.29 11.99
N THR A 700 -43.40 -20.56 10.89
CA THR A 700 -44.16 -19.36 10.55
C THR A 700 -45.67 -19.67 10.56
N GLY A 701 -46.45 -18.91 11.33
CA GLY A 701 -47.89 -19.12 11.54
C GLY A 701 -48.34 -18.72 12.94
N THR A 702 -49.57 -19.09 13.32
CA THR A 702 -50.15 -18.74 14.62
C THR A 702 -49.32 -19.29 15.79
N VAL A 703 -49.03 -18.44 16.77
CA VAL A 703 -48.24 -18.79 17.95
C VAL A 703 -48.95 -19.90 18.74
N THR A 704 -48.22 -20.96 19.08
CA THR A 704 -48.78 -22.11 19.80
C THR A 704 -49.02 -21.77 21.28
N PRO A 705 -49.97 -22.45 21.97
CA PRO A 705 -50.22 -22.25 23.40
C PRO A 705 -48.97 -22.41 24.28
N ASP A 706 -48.04 -23.29 23.90
CA ASP A 706 -46.79 -23.52 24.61
C ASP A 706 -45.84 -22.31 24.49
N VAL A 707 -45.81 -21.65 23.33
CA VAL A 707 -45.03 -20.42 23.12
C VAL A 707 -45.67 -19.24 23.87
N ILE A 708 -47.01 -19.15 23.90
CA ILE A 708 -47.74 -18.17 24.74
C ILE A 708 -47.40 -18.38 26.21
N ALA A 709 -47.35 -19.65 26.67
CA ALA A 709 -46.99 -19.99 28.04
C ALA A 709 -45.52 -19.67 28.35
N ALA A 710 -44.59 -19.96 27.44
CA ALA A 710 -43.18 -19.62 27.58
C ALA A 710 -42.93 -18.10 27.61
N PHE A 711 -43.64 -17.32 26.79
CA PHE A 711 -43.62 -15.84 26.84
C PHE A 711 -44.10 -15.32 28.19
N LYS A 712 -45.16 -15.92 28.74
CA LYS A 712 -45.70 -15.54 30.04
C LYS A 712 -44.79 -15.93 31.21
N GLN A 713 -44.08 -17.05 31.08
CA GLN A 713 -43.26 -17.62 32.14
C GLN A 713 -41.84 -17.05 32.19
N ASN A 714 -41.16 -16.90 31.04
CA ASN A 714 -39.76 -16.49 30.96
C ASN A 714 -39.58 -15.00 30.57
N GLY A 715 -40.52 -14.45 29.79
CA GLY A 715 -40.51 -13.05 29.36
C GLY A 715 -41.53 -12.15 30.06
N HIS A 716 -42.40 -12.71 30.91
CA HIS A 716 -43.56 -12.04 31.52
C HIS A 716 -44.49 -11.30 30.54
N VAL A 717 -44.50 -11.71 29.27
CA VAL A 717 -45.36 -11.15 28.22
C VAL A 717 -46.57 -12.06 28.01
N THR A 718 -47.78 -11.51 27.98
CA THR A 718 -48.99 -12.27 27.67
C THR A 718 -49.38 -12.03 26.21
N LEU A 719 -49.13 -13.00 25.35
CA LEU A 719 -49.52 -12.97 23.93
C LEU A 719 -51.00 -13.32 23.74
N SER A 720 -51.67 -12.65 22.80
CA SER A 720 -53.02 -13.03 22.39
C SER A 720 -53.02 -14.36 21.62
N SER A 721 -54.14 -15.07 21.63
CA SER A 721 -54.33 -16.31 20.84
C SER A 721 -54.30 -16.10 19.32
N SER A 722 -54.35 -14.84 18.86
CA SER A 722 -54.24 -14.45 17.44
C SER A 722 -52.81 -14.13 17.00
N SER A 723 -51.84 -14.11 17.91
CA SER A 723 -50.45 -13.76 17.63
C SER A 723 -49.86 -14.62 16.51
N GLN A 724 -49.07 -14.02 15.62
CA GLN A 724 -48.42 -14.69 14.51
C GLN A 724 -46.90 -14.66 14.69
N VAL A 725 -46.23 -15.79 14.46
CA VAL A 725 -44.77 -15.91 14.37
C VAL A 725 -44.36 -15.94 12.90
N ALA A 726 -43.31 -15.22 12.53
CA ALA A 726 -42.67 -15.30 11.23
C ALA A 726 -41.17 -15.49 11.39
N ALA A 727 -40.60 -16.48 10.71
CA ALA A 727 -39.14 -16.66 10.66
C ALA A 727 -38.48 -15.55 9.84
N CYS A 728 -37.41 -14.96 10.38
CA CYS A 728 -36.54 -14.05 9.64
C CYS A 728 -35.56 -14.86 8.77
N GLN A 729 -34.92 -14.23 7.77
CA GLN A 729 -34.09 -14.92 6.76
C GLN A 729 -32.85 -15.65 7.34
N GLU A 730 -32.47 -15.38 8.59
CA GLU A 730 -31.43 -16.09 9.33
C GLU A 730 -32.06 -17.01 10.39
N ALA A 731 -31.62 -18.27 10.46
CA ALA A 731 -32.33 -19.40 11.08
C ALA A 731 -32.52 -19.36 12.61
N THR A 732 -32.27 -18.22 13.27
CA THR A 732 -32.25 -18.08 14.74
C THR A 732 -33.08 -16.91 15.28
N ASP A 733 -33.71 -16.12 14.40
CA ASP A 733 -34.53 -14.94 14.76
C ASP A 733 -35.96 -15.08 14.20
N TRP A 734 -36.96 -14.69 14.99
CA TRP A 734 -38.38 -14.71 14.63
C TRP A 734 -39.06 -13.40 15.05
N LEU A 735 -39.99 -12.91 14.23
CA LEU A 735 -40.87 -11.80 14.58
C LEU A 735 -42.20 -12.35 15.08
N VAL A 736 -42.61 -12.00 16.29
CA VAL A 736 -43.93 -12.31 16.83
C VAL A 736 -44.79 -11.07 16.77
N THR A 737 -45.80 -11.06 15.91
CA THR A 737 -46.76 -9.94 15.80
C THR A 737 -48.01 -10.28 16.59
N ASP A 738 -48.25 -9.53 17.65
CA ASP A 738 -49.52 -9.50 18.38
C ASP A 738 -50.31 -8.25 17.95
N VAL A 739 -51.60 -8.16 18.30
CA VAL A 739 -52.59 -7.23 17.72
C VAL A 739 -52.09 -5.78 17.56
N ASP A 740 -51.32 -5.26 18.52
CA ASP A 740 -50.81 -3.88 18.52
C ASP A 740 -49.28 -3.75 18.74
N ILE A 741 -48.57 -4.87 18.97
CA ILE A 741 -47.15 -4.86 19.37
C ILE A 741 -46.42 -6.05 18.73
N SER A 742 -45.29 -5.78 18.10
CA SER A 742 -44.37 -6.82 17.61
C SER A 742 -43.24 -7.06 18.61
N TYR A 743 -42.99 -8.33 18.90
CA TYR A 743 -41.89 -8.81 19.71
C TYR A 743 -40.86 -9.45 18.81
N ASN A 744 -39.59 -9.11 19.02
CA ASN A 744 -38.51 -9.84 18.39
C ASN A 744 -38.12 -10.99 19.31
N LEU A 745 -38.09 -12.18 18.72
CA LEU A 745 -37.72 -13.42 19.35
C LEU A 745 -36.39 -13.86 18.76
N TRP A 746 -35.42 -14.20 19.58
CA TRP A 746 -34.21 -14.82 19.09
C TRP A 746 -33.74 -15.89 20.07
N ARG A 747 -33.04 -16.88 19.53
CA ARG A 747 -32.32 -17.88 20.32
C ARG A 747 -30.85 -17.48 20.39
N GLY A 748 -30.32 -17.37 21.60
CA GLY A 748 -28.94 -16.97 21.83
C GLY A 748 -28.29 -17.71 23.00
N LEU A 749 -26.98 -17.54 23.14
CA LEU A 749 -26.20 -17.92 24.32
C LEU A 749 -25.84 -16.66 25.10
N ASN A 750 -25.85 -16.71 26.43
CA ASN A 750 -25.25 -15.64 27.23
C ASN A 750 -23.73 -15.87 27.42
N LYS A 751 -23.04 -14.92 28.06
CA LYS A 751 -21.58 -14.98 28.34
C LYS A 751 -21.15 -16.14 29.26
N MET A 752 -22.10 -16.89 29.81
CA MET A 752 -21.88 -18.08 30.65
C MET A 752 -22.29 -19.37 29.93
N CYS A 753 -22.52 -19.32 28.61
CA CYS A 753 -22.90 -20.47 27.79
C CYS A 753 -24.26 -21.09 28.14
N GLU A 754 -25.23 -20.29 28.59
CA GLU A 754 -26.60 -20.73 28.82
C GLU A 754 -27.49 -20.43 27.61
N LEU A 755 -28.25 -21.44 27.14
CA LEU A 755 -29.20 -21.32 26.04
C LEU A 755 -30.45 -20.51 26.45
N ALA A 756 -30.71 -19.41 25.74
CA ALA A 756 -31.84 -18.50 25.95
C ALA A 756 -32.82 -18.50 24.78
N LEU A 757 -34.12 -18.56 25.06
CA LEU A 757 -35.14 -17.98 24.18
C LEU A 757 -35.50 -16.61 24.72
N THR A 758 -35.05 -15.56 24.05
CA THR A 758 -35.28 -14.18 24.51
C THR A 758 -36.35 -13.54 23.64
N ALA A 759 -37.41 -13.08 24.28
CA ALA A 759 -38.42 -12.24 23.66
C ALA A 759 -38.29 -10.83 24.23
N ARG A 760 -38.16 -9.82 23.38
CA ARG A 760 -38.27 -8.43 23.81
C ARG A 760 -39.28 -7.69 22.96
N THR A 761 -40.04 -6.83 23.62
CA THR A 761 -40.81 -5.80 22.94
C THR A 761 -39.80 -4.91 22.22
N ALA A 762 -39.82 -4.89 20.88
CA ALA A 762 -39.22 -3.76 20.19
C ALA A 762 -40.03 -2.56 20.64
N ILE A 763 -39.44 -1.61 21.37
CA ILE A 763 -40.15 -0.39 21.79
C ILE A 763 -40.49 0.35 20.49
N PRO A 764 -41.71 0.25 19.93
CA PRO A 764 -41.94 0.61 18.54
C PRO A 764 -41.70 2.11 18.32
N ASN A 765 -42.04 2.89 19.35
CA ASN A 765 -41.77 4.32 19.43
C ASN A 765 -40.27 4.63 19.40
N LEU A 766 -39.44 3.87 20.10
CA LEU A 766 -38.00 4.11 20.14
C LEU A 766 -37.30 3.63 18.87
N LEU A 767 -37.72 2.48 18.33
CA LEU A 767 -37.27 1.99 17.04
C LEU A 767 -37.56 3.01 15.94
N SER A 768 -38.77 3.58 15.94
CA SER A 768 -39.16 4.66 15.03
C SER A 768 -38.24 5.88 15.17
N VAL A 769 -38.00 6.35 16.40
CA VAL A 769 -37.11 7.49 16.67
C VAL A 769 -35.69 7.25 16.15
N PHE A 770 -35.10 6.09 16.44
CA PHE A 770 -33.74 5.76 15.99
C PHE A 770 -33.67 5.59 14.46
N ASN A 771 -34.69 4.97 13.85
CA ASN A 771 -34.79 4.83 12.40
C ASN A 771 -34.92 6.17 11.67
N VAL A 772 -35.72 7.12 12.19
CA VAL A 772 -35.83 8.49 11.64
C VAL A 772 -34.47 9.20 11.68
N ASN A 773 -33.66 8.86 12.66
CA ASN A 773 -32.29 9.37 12.84
C ASN A 773 -31.23 8.49 12.16
N SER A 774 -31.61 7.59 11.24
CA SER A 774 -30.68 6.74 10.47
C SER A 774 -29.75 5.85 11.33
N LEU A 775 -30.19 5.48 12.53
CA LEU A 775 -29.47 4.57 13.43
C LEU A 775 -30.25 3.26 13.52
N PRO A 776 -29.92 2.24 12.72
CA PRO A 776 -30.67 0.99 12.72
C PRO A 776 -30.48 0.26 14.05
N LEU A 777 -31.60 -0.06 14.70
CA LEU A 777 -31.59 -0.96 15.85
C LEU A 777 -31.83 -2.39 15.40
N SER A 778 -30.97 -3.29 15.87
CA SER A 778 -31.17 -4.73 15.82
C SER A 778 -32.50 -5.09 16.48
N SER A 779 -33.16 -6.07 15.90
CA SER A 779 -34.30 -6.74 16.52
C SER A 779 -33.97 -7.26 17.93
N ARG A 780 -32.69 -7.52 18.21
CA ARG A 780 -32.14 -8.09 19.45
C ARG A 780 -31.65 -7.02 20.45
N ALA A 781 -31.99 -5.75 20.25
CA ALA A 781 -31.52 -4.68 21.12
C ALA A 781 -32.08 -4.81 22.56
N LEU A 782 -31.23 -4.60 23.57
CA LEU A 782 -31.53 -4.78 24.99
C LEU A 782 -31.54 -3.44 25.73
N PHE A 783 -32.43 -3.29 26.70
CA PHE A 783 -32.46 -2.14 27.61
C PHE A 783 -32.10 -2.55 29.04
N SER A 784 -31.37 -1.69 29.73
CA SER A 784 -31.12 -1.79 31.17
C SER A 784 -31.08 -0.41 31.82
N ILE A 785 -31.22 -0.36 33.15
CA ILE A 785 -31.02 0.88 33.92
C ILE A 785 -29.53 1.04 34.22
N ASN A 786 -29.00 2.25 33.96
CA ASN A 786 -27.69 2.66 34.43
C ASN A 786 -27.80 3.07 35.91
N THR A 787 -26.78 2.73 36.72
CA THR A 787 -26.65 3.09 38.15
C THR A 787 -26.78 4.59 38.46
N SER A 788 -26.71 5.45 37.43
CA SER A 788 -26.82 6.91 37.53
C SER A 788 -28.19 7.49 37.14
N GLY A 789 -29.23 6.66 36.93
CA GLY A 789 -30.60 7.13 36.67
C GLY A 789 -30.99 7.37 35.20
N GLY A 790 -30.16 6.92 34.24
CA GLY A 790 -30.49 6.87 32.81
C GLY A 790 -30.70 5.43 32.32
N TRP A 791 -31.02 5.25 31.04
CA TRP A 791 -31.20 3.94 30.43
C TRP A 791 -30.06 3.62 29.46
N LEU A 792 -29.56 2.38 29.49
CA LEU A 792 -28.60 1.86 28.53
C LEU A 792 -29.37 1.05 27.49
N LEU A 793 -29.10 1.31 26.21
CA LEU A 793 -29.54 0.53 25.07
C LEU A 793 -28.35 -0.18 24.45
N ASP A 794 -28.33 -1.51 24.51
CA ASP A 794 -27.35 -2.36 23.85
C ASP A 794 -27.94 -2.88 22.54
N ASN A 795 -27.44 -2.38 21.41
CA ASN A 795 -27.93 -2.71 20.08
C ASN A 795 -27.35 -4.02 19.56
N ASP A 796 -27.45 -5.08 20.35
CA ASP A 796 -26.89 -6.41 20.03
C ASP A 796 -25.36 -6.38 19.85
N ALA A 797 -24.67 -5.67 20.75
CA ALA A 797 -23.22 -5.51 20.74
C ALA A 797 -22.46 -6.81 21.09
N ASP A 798 -23.09 -7.76 21.77
CA ASP A 798 -22.44 -9.05 22.07
C ASP A 798 -22.59 -10.07 20.92
N ASN A 799 -23.42 -9.80 19.90
CA ASN A 799 -23.52 -10.65 18.71
C ASN A 799 -22.39 -10.35 17.74
N PRO A 800 -21.44 -11.28 17.48
CA PRO A 800 -20.34 -11.04 16.56
C PRO A 800 -20.78 -10.88 15.10
N PHE A 801 -22.01 -11.28 14.74
CA PHE A 801 -22.55 -11.18 13.38
C PHE A 801 -23.37 -9.92 13.12
N ASN A 802 -23.62 -9.10 14.13
CA ASN A 802 -24.33 -7.85 13.91
C ASN A 802 -23.49 -6.90 13.03
N ALA A 803 -23.89 -6.79 11.76
CA ALA A 803 -23.17 -6.07 10.72
C ALA A 803 -23.28 -4.54 10.81
N VAL A 804 -23.90 -3.98 11.88
CA VAL A 804 -24.02 -2.53 12.06
C VAL A 804 -22.66 -1.94 12.47
N ILE A 805 -21.95 -1.37 11.50
CA ILE A 805 -20.67 -0.67 11.67
C ILE A 805 -20.94 0.78 12.08
N ASN A 806 -21.39 1.02 13.33
CA ASN A 806 -21.72 2.35 13.90
C ASN A 806 -21.82 2.27 15.44
N TYR A 807 -22.45 3.25 16.10
CA TYR A 807 -22.81 3.15 17.52
C TYR A 807 -23.71 1.93 17.78
N ILE A 808 -23.28 1.06 18.68
CA ILE A 808 -23.95 -0.18 19.08
C ILE A 808 -24.34 -0.22 20.56
N LYS A 809 -23.90 0.75 21.37
CA LYS A 809 -24.47 0.99 22.69
C LYS A 809 -24.79 2.45 22.85
N PHE A 810 -25.91 2.75 23.48
CA PHE A 810 -26.40 4.10 23.70
C PHE A 810 -26.77 4.31 25.15
N THR A 811 -26.54 5.52 25.67
CA THR A 811 -27.12 5.99 26.93
C THR A 811 -28.21 7.02 26.61
N LEU A 812 -29.38 6.79 27.17
CA LEU A 812 -30.57 7.62 27.02
C LEU A 812 -30.83 8.30 28.37
N ILE A 813 -30.97 9.63 28.33
CA ILE A 813 -31.14 10.45 29.53
C ILE A 813 -32.35 11.37 29.34
N SER A 814 -33.33 11.22 30.22
CA SER A 814 -34.47 12.14 30.28
C SER A 814 -33.99 13.47 30.84
N ASP A 815 -34.13 14.53 30.05
CA ASP A 815 -34.00 15.91 30.50
C ASP A 815 -35.37 16.42 30.92
N THR A 816 -35.59 16.47 32.22
CA THR A 816 -36.85 16.91 32.83
C THR A 816 -37.14 18.39 32.62
N THR A 817 -36.15 19.19 32.20
CA THR A 817 -36.30 20.63 31.96
C THR A 817 -36.88 20.90 30.58
N THR A 818 -36.36 20.20 29.56
CA THR A 818 -36.81 20.33 28.17
C THR A 818 -37.93 19.35 27.83
N GLY A 819 -38.08 18.29 28.62
CA GLY A 819 -38.94 17.15 28.29
C GLY A 819 -38.35 16.29 27.17
N ASN A 820 -37.07 16.42 26.84
CA ASN A 820 -36.42 15.64 25.80
C ASN A 820 -35.71 14.39 26.36
N LEU A 821 -35.62 13.35 25.55
CA LEU A 821 -34.78 12.18 25.73
C LEU A 821 -33.50 12.40 24.92
N ASN A 822 -32.39 12.69 25.59
CA ASN A 822 -31.09 12.86 24.95
C ASN A 822 -30.47 11.48 24.70
N VAL A 823 -29.98 11.26 23.48
CA VAL A 823 -29.35 9.99 23.07
C VAL A 823 -27.86 10.21 22.86
N TYR A 824 -27.06 9.43 23.59
CA TYR A 824 -25.61 9.43 23.50
C TYR A 824 -25.10 8.06 23.06
N GLY A 825 -24.22 7.99 22.06
CA GLY A 825 -23.53 6.77 21.68
C GLY A 825 -22.33 6.48 22.59
N GLN A 826 -22.32 5.33 23.26
CA GLN A 826 -21.30 4.91 24.23
C GLN A 826 -20.31 3.88 23.72
N MET A 827 -20.67 3.14 22.69
CA MET A 827 -19.81 2.12 22.10
C MET A 827 -20.08 2.07 20.61
N MET A 828 -19.03 1.91 19.81
CA MET A 828 -19.12 1.75 18.37
C MET A 828 -18.58 0.39 17.96
N ARG A 829 -19.15 -0.21 16.92
CA ARG A 829 -18.61 -1.41 16.30
C ARG A 829 -17.79 -1.06 15.08
N VAL A 830 -16.63 -1.68 14.99
CA VAL A 830 -15.69 -1.57 13.89
C VAL A 830 -15.27 -2.94 13.36
N VAL A 831 -14.75 -2.93 12.15
CA VAL A 831 -14.40 -4.01 11.22
C VAL A 831 -13.01 -4.67 11.19
N ARG A 832 -12.26 -4.87 12.27
CA ARG A 832 -10.80 -5.11 12.13
C ARG A 832 -10.40 -6.29 11.20
N LEU A 833 -9.20 -6.24 10.63
CA LEU A 833 -8.56 -7.41 10.00
C LEU A 833 -7.71 -8.13 11.05
N SER A 834 -7.89 -9.45 11.19
CA SER A 834 -7.02 -10.30 12.00
C SER A 834 -5.59 -10.32 11.45
N ALA A 835 -4.64 -10.84 12.21
CA ALA A 835 -3.27 -11.03 11.74
C ALA A 835 -3.19 -11.93 10.48
N GLN A 836 -4.23 -12.73 10.23
CA GLN A 836 -4.38 -13.63 9.09
C GLN A 836 -5.26 -13.03 7.97
N GLY A 837 -5.62 -11.74 8.07
CA GLY A 837 -6.40 -11.03 7.05
C GLY A 837 -7.90 -11.35 7.03
N GLN A 838 -8.46 -11.91 8.12
CA GLN A 838 -9.90 -12.17 8.24
C GLN A 838 -10.62 -10.97 8.86
N GLN A 839 -11.85 -10.66 8.44
CA GLN A 839 -12.65 -9.63 9.09
C GLN A 839 -13.13 -10.12 10.46
N GLU A 840 -12.90 -9.32 11.48
CA GLU A 840 -13.40 -9.51 12.85
C GLU A 840 -14.12 -8.25 13.31
N TYR A 841 -15.21 -8.40 14.06
CA TYR A 841 -15.94 -7.27 14.61
C TYR A 841 -15.37 -6.94 16.00
N GLU A 842 -15.03 -5.67 16.22
CA GLU A 842 -14.54 -5.17 17.50
C GLU A 842 -15.43 -4.03 18.00
N ASN A 843 -15.76 -4.05 19.28
CA ASN A 843 -16.54 -2.99 19.91
C ASN A 843 -15.61 -2.04 20.69
N LEU A 844 -15.61 -0.76 20.36
CA LEU A 844 -14.80 0.27 20.97
C LEU A 844 -15.64 1.18 21.86
N ARG A 845 -15.19 1.40 23.09
CA ARG A 845 -15.86 2.28 24.04
C ARG A 845 -15.56 3.74 23.70
N CYS A 846 -16.58 4.59 23.75
CA CYS A 846 -16.43 6.03 23.63
C CYS A 846 -15.85 6.58 24.93
N ASP A 847 -14.53 6.76 25.01
CA ASP A 847 -13.89 7.40 26.16
C ASP A 847 -14.23 8.89 26.22
N VAL A 848 -14.17 9.47 27.43
CA VAL A 848 -14.44 10.90 27.65
C VAL A 848 -13.40 11.73 26.92
N THR A 849 -13.85 12.65 26.06
CA THR A 849 -13.00 13.69 25.49
C THR A 849 -12.67 14.70 26.58
N VAL A 850 -11.39 14.92 26.85
CA VAL A 850 -10.93 15.90 27.84
C VAL A 850 -10.90 17.27 27.17
N LEU A 851 -12.08 17.90 27.09
CA LEU A 851 -12.29 19.25 26.59
C LEU A 851 -13.19 20.00 27.59
N GLY A 852 -12.60 20.96 28.31
CA GLY A 852 -13.21 21.62 29.46
C GLY A 852 -13.45 23.10 29.20
N LYS A 853 -14.49 23.65 29.83
CA LYS A 853 -14.92 25.05 29.67
C LYS A 853 -13.79 26.07 29.80
N ASN A 854 -12.84 25.83 30.72
CA ASN A 854 -11.74 26.76 31.02
C ASN A 854 -10.66 26.83 29.91
N MET A 855 -10.63 25.86 29.01
CA MET A 855 -9.65 25.81 27.91
C MET A 855 -10.15 26.55 26.66
N LEU A 856 -11.48 26.70 26.53
CA LEU A 856 -12.12 27.37 25.41
C LEU A 856 -12.04 28.88 25.58
N GLN A 857 -11.50 29.57 24.57
CA GLN A 857 -11.42 31.03 24.55
C GLN A 857 -12.72 31.62 24.01
N ALA A 858 -12.96 32.91 24.26
CA ALA A 858 -14.18 33.61 23.82
C ALA A 858 -14.51 33.39 22.33
N SER A 859 -13.49 33.34 21.48
CA SER A 859 -13.62 33.18 20.02
C SER A 859 -13.70 31.73 19.54
N THR A 860 -13.43 30.73 20.38
CA THR A 860 -13.50 29.31 20.00
C THR A 860 -14.92 28.93 19.61
N VAL A 861 -15.09 28.28 18.44
CA VAL A 861 -16.38 27.74 17.98
C VAL A 861 -16.55 26.34 18.56
N CYS A 862 -17.60 26.14 19.34
CA CYS A 862 -17.90 24.87 20.00
C CYS A 862 -18.57 23.88 19.02
N PRO A 863 -18.66 22.58 19.38
CA PRO A 863 -19.40 21.58 18.59
C PRO A 863 -20.82 21.98 18.20
N ASN A 864 -21.52 22.74 19.03
CA ASN A 864 -22.85 23.28 18.71
C ASN A 864 -22.86 24.45 17.72
N SER A 865 -21.74 24.68 17.04
CA SER A 865 -21.53 25.71 16.02
C SER A 865 -21.63 27.15 16.54
N ALA A 866 -21.81 27.35 17.84
CA ALA A 866 -21.80 28.67 18.47
C ALA A 866 -20.44 28.95 19.12
N ARG A 867 -20.05 30.22 19.14
CA ARG A 867 -18.84 30.65 19.87
C ARG A 867 -19.03 30.52 21.38
N THR A 868 -17.92 30.35 22.08
CA THR A 868 -17.87 30.28 23.55
C THR A 868 -18.50 31.50 24.22
N ASP A 869 -18.23 32.71 23.71
CA ASP A 869 -18.81 33.93 24.27
C ASP A 869 -20.32 34.06 24.03
N VAL A 870 -20.81 33.64 22.86
CA VAL A 870 -22.24 33.56 22.54
C VAL A 870 -22.94 32.57 23.46
N ASN A 871 -22.37 31.37 23.63
CA ASN A 871 -22.89 30.35 24.54
C ASN A 871 -22.93 30.84 26.00
N ASN A 872 -21.88 31.56 26.45
CA ASN A 872 -21.85 32.17 27.79
C ASN A 872 -22.92 33.26 27.94
N ALA A 873 -23.05 34.16 26.96
CA ALA A 873 -24.02 35.25 26.99
C ALA A 873 -25.47 34.72 27.04
N ALA A 874 -25.72 33.58 26.38
CA ALA A 874 -27.01 32.90 26.40
C ALA A 874 -27.26 32.06 27.68
N GLY A 875 -26.28 31.92 28.57
CA GLY A 875 -26.40 31.05 29.76
C GLY A 875 -26.52 29.56 29.41
N THR A 876 -26.08 29.15 28.22
CA THR A 876 -26.20 27.78 27.72
C THR A 876 -25.38 26.83 28.60
N PRO A 877 -25.92 25.67 29.04
CA PRO A 877 -25.17 24.67 29.79
C PRO A 877 -23.98 24.13 28.99
N PHE A 878 -22.83 23.90 29.65
CA PHE A 878 -21.60 23.46 28.98
C PHE A 878 -21.79 22.17 28.16
N ILE A 879 -22.60 21.24 28.65
CA ILE A 879 -22.93 20.01 27.94
C ILE A 879 -23.55 20.27 26.56
N THR A 880 -24.35 21.33 26.44
CA THR A 880 -25.01 21.73 25.20
C THR A 880 -24.02 22.36 24.22
N TRP A 881 -22.90 22.90 24.70
CA TRP A 881 -21.84 23.43 23.84
C TRP A 881 -21.18 22.30 23.05
N MET A 882 -21.07 21.13 23.68
CA MET A 882 -20.41 19.93 23.14
C MET A 882 -21.33 19.06 22.28
N ARG A 883 -22.56 19.51 21.98
CA ARG A 883 -23.49 18.82 21.08
C ARG A 883 -23.32 19.33 19.67
N ALA A 884 -23.08 18.45 18.70
CA ALA A 884 -23.13 18.83 17.29
C ALA A 884 -24.53 19.32 16.89
N GLN A 885 -24.66 20.13 15.84
CA GLN A 885 -25.98 20.46 15.26
C GLN A 885 -26.38 19.43 14.20
N GLU A 886 -25.41 18.98 13.42
CA GLU A 886 -25.57 17.83 12.53
C GLU A 886 -25.19 16.56 13.27
N MET A 887 -25.87 15.45 12.94
CA MET A 887 -25.51 14.15 13.51
C MET A 887 -24.05 13.85 13.20
N PRO A 888 -23.19 13.67 14.23
CA PRO A 888 -21.80 13.34 13.99
C PRO A 888 -21.77 11.97 13.31
N LYS A 889 -21.09 11.89 12.17
CA LYS A 889 -20.88 10.61 11.52
C LYS A 889 -19.95 9.78 12.41
N ALA A 890 -20.31 8.52 12.65
CA ALA A 890 -19.34 7.58 13.17
C ALA A 890 -18.15 7.57 12.21
N PRO A 891 -16.92 7.49 12.73
CA PRO A 891 -15.75 7.63 11.89
C PRO A 891 -15.63 6.39 11.00
N PHE A 892 -15.04 6.56 9.82
CA PHE A 892 -14.75 5.43 8.94
C PHE A 892 -13.76 4.47 9.61
N CYS A 893 -12.82 5.00 10.40
CA CYS A 893 -11.81 4.26 11.14
C CYS A 893 -11.87 4.64 12.62
N VAL A 894 -11.67 3.69 13.54
CA VAL A 894 -11.55 4.03 14.97
C VAL A 894 -10.31 3.37 15.57
N PRO A 895 -9.53 4.13 16.33
CA PRO A 895 -8.46 3.60 17.15
C PRO A 895 -8.91 2.95 18.51
N SER A 896 -8.41 1.75 18.93
CA SER A 896 -8.34 1.20 20.31
C SER A 896 -7.15 1.64 21.23
N ALA A 897 -7.34 1.63 22.55
CA ALA A 897 -6.32 2.06 23.50
C ALA A 897 -5.05 1.16 23.58
N ASP A 898 -5.06 -0.05 22.99
CA ASP A 898 -3.95 -1.00 23.05
C ASP A 898 -3.03 -0.98 21.80
N GLY A 899 -3.29 -0.04 20.87
CA GLY A 899 -2.53 0.09 19.63
C GLY A 899 -3.04 -0.78 18.48
N THR A 900 -4.15 -1.49 18.64
CA THR A 900 -4.83 -2.21 17.54
C THR A 900 -5.90 -1.33 16.87
N TYR A 901 -5.76 -1.06 15.57
CA TYR A 901 -6.56 -0.03 14.89
C TYR A 901 -7.14 -0.49 13.55
N TYR A 902 -8.40 -0.11 13.27
CA TYR A 902 -9.18 -0.48 12.08
C TYR A 902 -9.51 0.70 11.16
N CYS A 903 -9.41 0.44 9.84
CA CYS A 903 -10.13 1.12 8.75
C CYS A 903 -10.75 0.08 7.81
N PRO A 904 -12.00 0.25 7.34
CA PRO A 904 -12.51 -0.47 6.20
C PRO A 904 -11.64 -0.10 5.01
N GLN A 905 -11.39 -1.05 4.13
CA GLN A 905 -10.80 -0.76 2.83
C GLN A 905 -11.56 0.42 2.19
N LYS A 906 -10.82 1.35 1.57
CA LYS A 906 -11.35 2.21 0.50
C LYS A 906 -12.16 1.31 -0.45
N PRO A 907 -13.29 1.75 -1.05
CA PRO A 907 -13.99 0.95 -2.05
C PRO A 907 -12.97 0.41 -3.05
N PRO A 908 -13.13 -0.82 -3.58
CA PRO A 908 -12.35 -1.22 -4.73
C PRO A 908 -12.50 -0.08 -5.74
N SER A 909 -11.39 0.59 -6.07
CA SER A 909 -11.31 1.26 -7.35
C SER A 909 -11.78 0.21 -8.34
N SER A 910 -12.86 0.51 -9.08
CA SER A 910 -13.31 -0.31 -10.19
C SER A 910 -12.10 -0.80 -10.99
N PRO A 911 -12.17 -2.02 -11.54
CA PRO A 911 -11.00 -2.70 -12.08
C PRO A 911 -10.32 -1.79 -13.09
N VAL A 912 -9.06 -1.46 -12.83
CA VAL A 912 -8.15 -1.07 -13.89
C VAL A 912 -8.07 -2.30 -14.78
N THR A 913 -8.84 -2.28 -15.86
CA THR A 913 -8.52 -3.06 -17.04
C THR A 913 -7.11 -2.68 -17.45
N LEU A 914 -6.22 -3.66 -17.42
CA LEU A 914 -4.98 -3.62 -18.17
C LEU A 914 -5.34 -3.41 -19.65
N GLU A 915 -5.03 -2.23 -20.17
CA GLU A 915 -4.58 -2.03 -21.55
C GLU A 915 -3.29 -1.22 -21.53
#